data_AF-A0A084BCA0-F1
#
_entry.id   AF-A0A084BCA0-F1
#
_cell.length_a   1.000
_cell.length_b   1.000
_cell.length_c   1.000
_cell.angle_alpha   90.00
_cell.angle_beta   90.00
_cell.angle_gamma   90.00
#
_symmetry.space_group_name_H-M   'P 1'
#
loop_
_entity.id
_entity.type
_entity.pdbx_description
1 polymer ?
#
loop_
_entity_poly.entity_id
_entity_poly.type
_entity_poly.pdbx_seq_one_letter_code
_entity_poly.pdbx_strand_id
1 'polypeptide(L)'
;MANIDKENDQVSQLSLPCQPHNDVVGCLLDVSGSMQGALEAGGVEEPASQRLQAALRAIMRVAKSEQRQRPGALFFVGLFGLDSKTNPGCPTQIDLCSVIEALVGVPCDHRSGHDLLVSLAKRHNRTHIENFIRTKLTDDEARFIYIHLHQNGRESRMEKFIASIAADETIDKWGNQVREAVTSASTTVASIFRGSTSIVHPSMRLQYQPVAGLTDRPPEPPTNPLSLLSLTAESIEITGTKVSATAGSLVDAAVHTKMRLEVDKSDALKLARDICNDWLKDFTTFIPRPTNEIIELLERFKERTNGNAGSGLDDVSKPQFLDTLRRYLYGMTPMKQSLNEAFKVFRQADQFTRGKHVLLLISDGMSTDGNPLTIFDEALHKSSNISVATVFLTDDRHAAQRRIYDKPLNAWENDGRVTLFRMASKVSAAAHPIPVLTTLGWQIPSSGEAALFAIVCSATALEEICSMMVSVRFESADVLLDVLGRWNLDEYVEYEHERTINTPSEQLGPTCYANAAAAVIYMALHRIVGRVEGYPTICDIRTRILARFPSYPPGFRFKDMLAVLMEGDRNPSTTNRWIGYRPLRIQEVDETGARNAVLRRRPVIATFFLSENGWKFFGSYFNKPENHKKILGHEHMNEYRSQLPFEEGHAVVLVRCSPDSLTFLNSWKQPWGDKGLFRISDPAVLENNDPSYRMRFYDIFWLKEDLADAERAAYDAKVEELLSNHLEEHPGITLIEARCPVCLQKASIAKFAGSIREAICPNCKAKFKPSSDHIRQAL
;
A
#
# COMPACT_ATOMS: atom_id res chain seq x y z
N MET A 1 -49.16 -29.60 -43.68
CA MET A 1 -48.37 -30.84 -43.70
C MET A 1 -46.95 -30.46 -44.07
N ALA A 2 -45.89 -30.67 -43.30
CA ALA A 2 -45.65 -31.02 -41.91
C ALA A 2 -44.13 -30.76 -41.69
N ASN A 3 -43.75 -30.47 -40.45
CA ASN A 3 -42.39 -30.60 -39.89
C ASN A 3 -41.22 -29.80 -40.48
N ILE A 4 -40.97 -28.61 -39.93
CA ILE A 4 -39.63 -28.20 -39.47
C ILE A 4 -39.84 -27.32 -38.22
N ASP A 5 -40.01 -27.96 -37.06
CA ASP A 5 -39.95 -27.31 -35.73
C ASP A 5 -39.71 -28.41 -34.71
N LYS A 6 -38.45 -28.86 -34.58
CA LYS A 6 -37.95 -29.70 -33.47
C LYS A 6 -36.44 -29.91 -33.58
N GLU A 7 -35.66 -28.84 -33.49
CA GLU A 7 -34.22 -28.97 -33.20
C GLU A 7 -33.57 -27.67 -32.71
N ASN A 8 -34.23 -26.94 -31.79
CA ASN A 8 -33.62 -25.75 -31.18
C ASN A 8 -33.77 -25.64 -29.64
N ASP A 9 -34.14 -26.73 -28.95
CA ASP A 9 -34.37 -26.73 -27.50
C ASP A 9 -33.30 -27.49 -26.67
N GLN A 10 -32.08 -27.68 -27.17
CA GLN A 10 -30.99 -28.31 -26.40
C GLN A 10 -29.62 -27.61 -26.47
N VAL A 11 -29.58 -26.28 -26.54
CA VAL A 11 -28.36 -25.51 -26.21
C VAL A 11 -28.69 -24.34 -25.28
N SER A 12 -29.45 -24.64 -24.23
CA SER A 12 -29.74 -23.69 -23.14
C SER A 12 -29.65 -24.41 -21.80
N GLN A 13 -28.49 -24.98 -21.49
CA GLN A 13 -28.09 -25.37 -20.12
C GLN A 13 -26.66 -25.92 -20.14
N LEU A 14 -25.68 -25.02 -19.99
CA LEU A 14 -24.39 -25.26 -19.33
C LEU A 14 -23.65 -23.94 -19.08
N SER A 15 -24.38 -22.89 -18.67
CA SER A 15 -23.80 -21.85 -17.84
C SER A 15 -23.68 -22.43 -16.43
N LEU A 16 -22.60 -23.18 -16.20
CA LEU A 16 -22.11 -23.42 -14.86
C LEU A 16 -22.02 -22.05 -14.17
N PRO A 17 -22.62 -21.84 -12.99
CA PRO A 17 -22.38 -20.61 -12.26
C PRO A 17 -20.87 -20.52 -12.03
N CYS A 18 -20.26 -19.42 -12.50
CA CYS A 18 -18.87 -19.10 -12.17
C CYS A 18 -18.73 -19.25 -10.65
N GLN A 19 -17.99 -20.26 -10.20
CA GLN A 19 -17.67 -20.40 -8.79
C GLN A 19 -17.03 -19.09 -8.33
N PRO A 20 -17.43 -18.51 -7.18
CA PRO A 20 -16.80 -17.30 -6.70
C PRO A 20 -15.31 -17.58 -6.49
N HIS A 21 -14.45 -16.91 -7.27
CA HIS A 21 -13.01 -16.90 -6.99
C HIS A 21 -12.81 -16.02 -5.76
N ASN A 22 -12.55 -16.62 -4.60
CA ASN A 22 -12.27 -15.88 -3.38
C ASN A 22 -10.79 -15.50 -3.37
N ASP A 23 -10.44 -14.53 -4.20
CA ASP A 23 -9.14 -13.87 -4.10
C ASP A 23 -9.02 -13.21 -2.73
N VAL A 24 -7.83 -13.28 -2.14
CA VAL A 24 -7.59 -12.71 -0.80
C VAL A 24 -6.42 -11.76 -0.87
N VAL A 25 -6.59 -10.56 -0.35
CA VAL A 25 -5.55 -9.55 -0.21
C VAL A 25 -5.24 -9.33 1.27
N GLY A 26 -4.01 -9.65 1.67
CA GLY A 26 -3.50 -9.40 3.00
C GLY A 26 -2.58 -8.19 3.04
N CYS A 27 -2.78 -7.30 4.00
CA CYS A 27 -1.82 -6.23 4.30
C CYS A 27 -1.25 -6.44 5.71
N LEU A 28 0.08 -6.56 5.82
CA LEU A 28 0.79 -6.61 7.09
C LEU A 28 1.62 -5.35 7.27
N LEU A 29 1.39 -4.65 8.38
CA LEU A 29 2.13 -3.45 8.76
C LEU A 29 2.91 -3.68 10.05
N ASP A 30 4.21 -3.50 9.94
CA ASP A 30 5.15 -3.54 11.06
C ASP A 30 5.09 -2.25 11.87
N VAL A 31 4.84 -2.39 13.17
CA VAL A 31 4.82 -1.28 14.15
C VAL A 31 5.80 -1.55 15.31
N SER A 32 6.81 -2.39 15.08
CA SER A 32 7.86 -2.73 16.04
C SER A 32 8.77 -1.56 16.40
N GLY A 33 9.58 -1.73 17.45
CA GLY A 33 10.46 -0.67 17.94
C GLY A 33 11.49 -0.21 16.91
N SER A 34 11.94 -1.10 16.02
CA SER A 34 12.86 -0.73 14.93
C SER A 34 12.18 0.14 13.87
N MET A 35 10.85 0.03 13.73
CA MET A 35 10.03 0.88 12.87
C MET A 35 9.72 2.26 13.48
N GLN A 36 10.04 2.51 14.75
CA GLN A 36 9.70 3.76 15.41
C GLN A 36 10.28 4.98 14.66
N GLY A 37 11.55 4.92 14.26
CA GLY A 37 12.15 5.99 13.44
C GLY A 37 11.44 6.15 12.10
N ALA A 38 11.17 5.07 11.39
CA ALA A 38 10.52 5.13 10.07
C ALA A 38 9.07 5.66 10.14
N LEU A 39 8.33 5.32 11.21
CA LEU A 39 6.94 5.73 11.42
C LEU A 39 6.80 7.11 12.08
N GLU A 40 7.73 7.50 12.96
CA GLU A 40 7.65 8.74 13.74
C GLU A 40 8.61 9.85 13.30
N ALA A 41 9.65 9.58 12.48
CA ALA A 41 10.59 10.62 12.07
C ALA A 41 9.92 11.61 11.11
N GLY A 42 9.50 12.73 11.68
CA GLY A 42 9.05 13.93 10.99
C GLY A 42 10.14 15.00 10.97
N GLY A 43 10.55 15.44 9.78
CA GLY A 43 11.23 16.73 9.65
C GLY A 43 10.25 17.88 9.91
N VAL A 44 10.74 19.13 9.87
CA VAL A 44 9.96 20.37 10.09
C VAL A 44 8.70 20.47 9.20
N GLU A 45 8.59 19.68 8.13
CA GLU A 45 7.50 19.72 7.15
C GLU A 45 6.44 18.59 7.27
N GLU A 46 6.66 17.51 8.03
CA GLU A 46 5.69 16.41 8.17
C GLU A 46 5.72 15.84 9.61
N PRO A 47 4.67 16.00 10.43
CA PRO A 47 4.60 15.39 11.76
C PRO A 47 4.59 13.85 11.75
N ALA A 48 5.25 13.24 12.74
CA ALA A 48 5.30 11.81 13.04
C ALA A 48 3.99 11.01 12.81
N SER A 49 2.85 11.58 13.19
CA SER A 49 1.54 10.93 13.05
C SER A 49 1.11 10.72 11.58
N GLN A 50 1.75 11.37 10.61
CA GLN A 50 1.36 11.30 9.21
C GLN A 50 1.78 10.03 8.48
N ARG A 51 2.87 9.34 8.85
CA ARG A 51 3.35 8.15 8.10
C ARG A 51 2.59 6.88 8.44
N LEU A 52 2.31 6.63 9.72
CA LEU A 52 1.38 5.56 10.11
C LEU A 52 0.00 5.79 9.48
N GLN A 53 -0.50 7.03 9.52
CA GLN A 53 -1.74 7.39 8.82
C GLN A 53 -1.63 7.22 7.30
N ALA A 54 -0.48 7.52 6.69
CA ALA A 54 -0.25 7.31 5.26
C ALA A 54 -0.25 5.83 4.89
N ALA A 55 0.34 4.97 5.72
CA ALA A 55 0.27 3.52 5.54
C ALA A 55 -1.18 3.03 5.59
N LEU A 56 -1.97 3.50 6.57
CA LEU A 56 -3.40 3.18 6.65
C LEU A 56 -4.21 3.74 5.46
N ARG A 57 -3.89 4.95 4.98
CA ARG A 57 -4.51 5.51 3.75
C ARG A 57 -4.14 4.69 2.52
N ALA A 58 -2.89 4.26 2.40
CA ALA A 58 -2.43 3.42 1.30
C ALA A 58 -3.17 2.08 1.32
N ILE A 59 -3.31 1.43 2.48
CA ILE A 59 -4.09 0.19 2.65
C ILE A 59 -5.56 0.41 2.26
N MET A 60 -6.18 1.51 2.70
CA MET A 60 -7.56 1.84 2.34
C MET A 60 -7.73 2.06 0.83
N ARG A 61 -6.76 2.69 0.16
CA ARG A 61 -6.76 2.83 -1.30
C ARG A 61 -6.65 1.49 -2.01
N VAL A 62 -5.78 0.61 -1.51
CA VAL A 62 -5.65 -0.76 -2.01
C VAL A 62 -6.99 -1.48 -1.89
N ALA A 63 -7.66 -1.41 -0.74
CA ALA A 63 -9.00 -2.01 -0.56
C ALA A 63 -10.05 -1.41 -1.52
N LYS A 64 -10.06 -0.09 -1.73
CA LYS A 64 -10.95 0.58 -2.71
C LYS A 64 -10.70 0.15 -4.15
N SER A 65 -9.43 -0.02 -4.52
CA SER A 65 -9.04 -0.55 -5.84
C SER A 65 -9.58 -1.97 -6.02
N GLU A 66 -9.38 -2.84 -5.02
CA GLU A 66 -9.86 -4.22 -5.05
C GLU A 66 -11.38 -4.29 -5.12
N GLN A 67 -12.11 -3.47 -4.35
CA GLN A 67 -13.57 -3.45 -4.40
C GLN A 67 -14.11 -3.12 -5.79
N ARG A 68 -13.46 -2.19 -6.51
CA ARG A 68 -13.89 -1.78 -7.86
C ARG A 68 -13.65 -2.89 -8.89
N GLN A 69 -12.51 -3.56 -8.78
CA GLN A 69 -12.11 -4.57 -9.75
C GLN A 69 -12.76 -5.93 -9.48
N ARG A 70 -12.87 -6.30 -8.19
CA ARG A 70 -13.38 -7.59 -7.72
C ARG A 70 -14.19 -7.38 -6.44
N PRO A 71 -15.48 -7.02 -6.57
CA PRO A 71 -16.37 -6.82 -5.42
C PRO A 71 -16.45 -8.04 -4.48
N GLY A 72 -16.16 -9.24 -4.99
CA GLY A 72 -16.14 -10.49 -4.22
C GLY A 72 -14.78 -10.83 -3.57
N ALA A 73 -13.74 -10.02 -3.75
CA ALA A 73 -12.45 -10.26 -3.11
C ALA A 73 -12.53 -10.05 -1.58
N LEU A 74 -11.78 -10.86 -0.85
CA LEU A 74 -11.65 -10.74 0.60
C LEU A 74 -10.34 -10.04 0.97
N PHE A 75 -10.34 -9.37 2.11
CA PHE A 75 -9.26 -8.49 2.54
C PHE A 75 -9.05 -8.58 4.05
N PHE A 76 -7.80 -8.59 4.50
CA PHE A 76 -7.45 -8.46 5.93
C PHE A 76 -6.29 -7.50 6.14
N VAL A 77 -6.25 -6.88 7.33
CA VAL A 77 -5.19 -5.94 7.74
C VAL A 77 -4.63 -6.37 9.08
N GLY A 78 -3.38 -6.83 9.10
CA GLY A 78 -2.66 -7.21 10.31
C GLY A 78 -1.67 -6.14 10.75
N LEU A 79 -1.67 -5.82 12.05
CA LEU A 79 -0.56 -5.11 12.70
C LEU A 79 0.31 -6.12 13.45
N PHE A 80 1.61 -5.97 13.38
CA PHE A 80 2.54 -6.78 14.17
C PHE A 80 3.68 -5.94 14.73
N GLY A 81 4.26 -6.43 15.82
CA GLY A 81 5.31 -5.74 16.55
C GLY A 81 4.80 -4.88 17.70
N LEU A 82 3.71 -5.30 18.32
CA LEU A 82 3.18 -4.67 19.52
C LEU A 82 4.07 -4.99 20.75
N ASP A 83 4.13 -4.05 21.70
CA ASP A 83 4.96 -4.14 22.90
C ASP A 83 4.32 -5.01 23.99
N SER A 84 4.52 -6.32 23.83
CA SER A 84 4.17 -7.34 24.81
C SER A 84 5.11 -7.40 26.02
N LYS A 85 6.28 -6.74 25.98
CA LYS A 85 7.26 -6.75 27.07
C LYS A 85 6.87 -5.78 28.17
N THR A 86 6.49 -4.55 27.80
CA THR A 86 6.07 -3.54 28.78
C THR A 86 4.58 -3.60 29.12
N ASN A 87 3.78 -4.25 28.26
CA ASN A 87 2.35 -4.49 28.48
C ASN A 87 2.07 -6.00 28.59
N PRO A 88 2.20 -6.62 29.78
CA PRO A 88 1.84 -8.02 30.01
C PRO A 88 0.37 -8.23 29.69
N GLY A 89 0.08 -8.94 28.60
CA GLY A 89 -1.28 -9.13 28.09
C GLY A 89 -1.49 -8.66 26.65
N CYS A 90 -0.63 -7.76 26.16
CA CYS A 90 -0.64 -7.37 24.76
C CYS A 90 -0.08 -8.52 23.89
N PRO A 91 -0.81 -8.98 22.85
CA PRO A 91 -0.27 -9.93 21.89
C PRO A 91 0.82 -9.25 21.04
N THR A 92 1.61 -10.05 20.32
CA THR A 92 2.65 -9.55 19.42
C THR A 92 2.10 -9.07 18.06
N GLN A 93 0.87 -9.47 17.73
CA GLN A 93 0.16 -9.12 16.50
C GLN A 93 -1.36 -9.12 16.70
N ILE A 94 -2.07 -8.35 15.87
CA ILE A 94 -3.54 -8.22 15.88
C ILE A 94 -4.11 -8.01 14.48
N ASP A 95 -5.37 -8.39 14.29
CA ASP A 95 -6.22 -7.99 13.18
C ASP A 95 -6.77 -6.58 13.43
N LEU A 96 -6.28 -5.60 12.69
CA LEU A 96 -6.62 -4.19 12.87
C LEU A 96 -8.11 -3.95 12.66
N CYS A 97 -8.71 -4.61 11.68
CA CYS A 97 -10.11 -4.42 11.34
C CYS A 97 -11.03 -4.89 12.47
N SER A 98 -10.72 -6.01 13.12
CA SER A 98 -11.46 -6.48 14.30
C SER A 98 -11.35 -5.50 15.47
N VAL A 99 -10.17 -4.91 15.68
CA VAL A 99 -9.96 -3.91 16.73
C VAL A 99 -10.75 -2.63 16.42
N ILE A 100 -10.73 -2.16 15.17
CA ILE A 100 -11.51 -1.00 14.73
C ILE A 100 -13.01 -1.28 14.88
N GLU A 101 -13.48 -2.43 14.39
CA GLU A 101 -14.86 -2.88 14.49
C GLU A 101 -15.34 -2.93 15.94
N ALA A 102 -14.54 -3.51 16.84
CA ALA A 102 -14.81 -3.51 18.27
C ALA A 102 -15.02 -2.07 18.82
N LEU A 103 -14.21 -1.12 18.38
CA LEU A 103 -14.20 0.24 18.93
C LEU A 103 -15.19 1.20 18.28
N VAL A 104 -15.56 0.94 17.03
CA VAL A 104 -16.40 1.78 16.18
C VAL A 104 -17.79 1.18 15.97
N GLY A 105 -17.93 -0.14 16.06
CA GLY A 105 -19.14 -0.92 15.78
C GLY A 105 -20.22 -0.89 16.88
N VAL A 106 -20.03 -0.16 17.97
CA VAL A 106 -21.10 0.08 18.95
C VAL A 106 -22.10 1.07 18.33
N PRO A 107 -23.38 0.69 18.12
CA PRO A 107 -24.36 1.54 17.45
C PRO A 107 -24.47 2.90 18.13
N CYS A 108 -24.48 3.93 17.28
CA CYS A 108 -24.59 5.35 17.62
C CYS A 108 -25.64 5.62 18.71
N ASP A 109 -25.17 5.78 19.93
CA ASP A 109 -25.38 7.06 20.59
C ASP A 109 -24.01 7.73 20.66
N HIS A 110 -23.96 9.05 20.64
CA HIS A 110 -22.75 9.83 20.92
C HIS A 110 -22.22 9.66 22.37
N ARG A 111 -22.56 8.54 23.02
CA ARG A 111 -22.21 8.15 24.37
C ARG A 111 -20.71 7.84 24.45
N SER A 112 -20.08 8.47 25.44
CA SER A 112 -18.70 8.19 25.84
C SER A 112 -18.55 6.72 26.27
N GLY A 113 -17.34 6.16 26.24
CA GLY A 113 -17.07 4.84 26.81
C GLY A 113 -17.53 4.72 28.26
N HIS A 114 -17.41 5.81 29.04
CA HIS A 114 -18.02 5.92 30.36
C HIS A 114 -19.53 5.72 30.31
N ASP A 115 -20.25 6.43 29.45
CA ASP A 115 -21.71 6.35 29.36
C ASP A 115 -22.19 4.96 28.96
N LEU A 116 -21.45 4.26 28.09
CA LEU A 116 -21.75 2.89 27.68
C LEU A 116 -21.62 1.92 28.87
N LEU A 117 -20.50 1.98 29.59
CA LEU A 117 -20.27 1.11 30.74
C LEU A 117 -21.20 1.44 31.91
N VAL A 118 -21.51 2.73 32.13
CA VAL A 118 -22.50 3.18 33.12
C VAL A 118 -23.89 2.69 32.77
N SER A 119 -24.28 2.76 31.49
CA SER A 119 -25.58 2.25 31.03
C SER A 119 -25.69 0.74 31.24
N LEU A 120 -24.61 0.01 30.96
CA LEU A 120 -24.53 -1.43 31.23
C LEU A 120 -24.68 -1.72 32.73
N ALA A 121 -23.95 -1.01 33.59
CA ALA A 121 -24.05 -1.19 35.04
C ALA A 121 -25.44 -0.84 35.59
N LYS A 122 -26.07 0.24 35.09
CA LYS A 122 -27.44 0.64 35.47
C LYS A 122 -28.48 -0.41 35.08
N ARG A 123 -28.34 -1.07 33.92
CA ARG A 123 -29.22 -2.18 33.50
C ARG A 123 -29.19 -3.36 34.49
N HIS A 124 -28.13 -3.48 35.28
CA HIS A 124 -27.95 -4.51 36.30
C HIS A 124 -28.09 -3.99 37.75
N ASN A 125 -28.80 -2.88 37.96
CA ASN A 125 -29.07 -2.29 39.29
C ASN A 125 -27.78 -1.99 40.08
N ARG A 126 -26.81 -1.34 39.43
CA ARG A 126 -25.57 -0.82 40.04
C ARG A 126 -25.45 0.68 39.79
N THR A 127 -26.29 1.48 40.44
CA THR A 127 -26.49 2.89 40.09
C THR A 127 -25.39 3.82 40.64
N HIS A 128 -24.76 3.45 41.75
CA HIS A 128 -23.76 4.24 42.46
C HIS A 128 -22.36 4.24 41.81
N ILE A 129 -22.12 3.39 40.81
CA ILE A 129 -20.78 3.18 40.24
C ILE A 129 -20.40 4.19 39.17
N GLU A 130 -21.34 5.06 38.78
CA GLU A 130 -21.11 6.05 37.73
C GLU A 130 -19.93 6.96 38.07
N ASN A 131 -19.88 7.48 39.29
CA ASN A 131 -18.77 8.31 39.74
C ASN A 131 -17.45 7.52 39.73
N PHE A 132 -17.49 6.22 40.04
CA PHE A 132 -16.31 5.36 40.01
C PHE A 132 -15.79 5.13 38.59
N ILE A 133 -16.66 4.74 37.66
CA ILE A 133 -16.30 4.54 36.24
C ILE A 133 -15.64 5.81 35.71
N ARG A 134 -16.25 6.98 35.94
CA ARG A 134 -15.77 8.26 35.39
C ARG A 134 -14.47 8.75 36.05
N THR A 135 -14.18 8.39 37.30
CA THR A 135 -13.00 8.88 38.02
C THR A 135 -11.82 7.92 38.01
N LYS A 136 -12.03 6.64 37.70
CA LYS A 136 -11.01 5.58 37.85
C LYS A 136 -10.67 4.87 36.55
N LEU A 137 -11.49 5.03 35.53
CA LEU A 137 -11.22 4.54 34.18
C LEU A 137 -11.13 5.74 33.25
N THR A 138 -10.22 5.70 32.30
CA THR A 138 -10.28 6.57 31.11
C THR A 138 -11.50 6.20 30.26
N ASP A 139 -11.91 7.09 29.36
CA ASP A 139 -13.04 6.81 28.48
C ASP A 139 -12.78 5.57 27.61
N ASP A 140 -11.55 5.41 27.14
CA ASP A 140 -11.12 4.26 26.35
C ASP A 140 -11.13 2.96 27.15
N GLU A 141 -10.62 2.97 28.40
CA GLU A 141 -10.66 1.79 29.26
C GLU A 141 -12.09 1.35 29.55
N ALA A 142 -12.98 2.30 29.85
CA ALA A 142 -14.40 2.00 30.05
C ALA A 142 -15.03 1.43 28.77
N ARG A 143 -14.64 1.92 27.59
CA ARG A 143 -15.06 1.37 26.31
C ARG A 143 -14.51 -0.05 26.07
N PHE A 144 -13.24 -0.31 26.34
CA PHE A 144 -12.65 -1.65 26.22
C PHE A 144 -13.38 -2.66 27.09
N ILE A 145 -13.65 -2.29 28.35
CA ILE A 145 -14.40 -3.13 29.27
C ILE A 145 -15.81 -3.38 28.72
N TYR A 146 -16.51 -2.32 28.29
CA TYR A 146 -17.83 -2.46 27.71
C TYR A 146 -17.84 -3.43 26.51
N ILE A 147 -16.92 -3.26 25.56
CA ILE A 147 -16.78 -4.13 24.38
C ILE A 147 -16.55 -5.58 24.80
N HIS A 148 -15.58 -5.81 25.69
CA HIS A 148 -15.19 -7.13 26.16
C HIS A 148 -16.32 -7.87 26.88
N LEU A 149 -17.20 -7.12 27.55
CA LEU A 149 -18.37 -7.65 28.24
C LEU A 149 -19.59 -7.82 27.32
N HIS A 150 -19.68 -7.04 26.23
CA HIS A 150 -20.85 -7.03 25.35
C HIS A 150 -20.74 -7.98 24.15
N GLN A 151 -19.54 -8.42 23.76
CA GLN A 151 -19.37 -9.40 22.68
C GLN A 151 -20.01 -10.76 23.02
N ASN A 152 -20.78 -11.31 22.06
CA ASN A 152 -21.55 -12.54 22.19
C ASN A 152 -20.70 -13.73 22.71
N GLY A 153 -21.17 -14.41 23.75
CA GLY A 153 -20.53 -15.62 24.31
C GLY A 153 -19.79 -15.45 25.64
N ARG A 154 -19.89 -14.28 26.29
CA ARG A 154 -19.16 -13.96 27.54
C ARG A 154 -20.06 -13.63 28.73
N GLU A 155 -21.28 -14.15 28.75
CA GLU A 155 -22.25 -13.97 29.84
C GLU A 155 -21.63 -14.27 31.21
N SER A 156 -20.81 -15.33 31.33
CA SER A 156 -20.15 -15.70 32.59
C SER A 156 -19.13 -14.67 33.10
N ARG A 157 -18.41 -13.97 32.22
CA ARG A 157 -17.48 -12.88 32.61
C ARG A 157 -18.23 -11.59 32.92
N MET A 158 -19.32 -11.32 32.21
CA MET A 158 -20.23 -10.22 32.50
C MET A 158 -20.90 -10.40 33.86
N GLU A 159 -21.43 -11.59 34.15
CA GLU A 159 -21.97 -11.95 35.46
C GLU A 159 -20.92 -11.82 36.55
N LYS A 160 -19.69 -12.30 36.33
CA LYS A 160 -18.60 -12.17 37.29
C LYS A 160 -18.21 -10.71 37.54
N PHE A 161 -18.18 -9.87 36.51
CA PHE A 161 -17.90 -8.44 36.63
C PHE A 161 -19.00 -7.72 37.43
N ILE A 162 -20.27 -7.97 37.08
CA ILE A 162 -21.44 -7.39 37.77
C ILE A 162 -21.53 -7.88 39.22
N ALA A 163 -21.24 -9.15 39.48
CA ALA A 163 -21.22 -9.72 40.82
C ALA A 163 -20.07 -9.17 41.69
N SER A 164 -18.95 -8.79 41.06
CA SER A 164 -17.80 -8.19 41.76
C SER A 164 -18.02 -6.72 42.12
N ILE A 165 -19.04 -6.08 41.53
CA ILE A 165 -19.48 -4.74 41.88
C ILE A 165 -20.42 -4.84 43.09
N ALA A 166 -20.10 -4.12 44.17
CA ALA A 166 -20.92 -4.06 45.37
C ALA A 166 -22.38 -3.68 45.03
N ALA A 167 -23.36 -4.31 45.69
CA ALA A 167 -24.76 -3.95 45.53
C ALA A 167 -25.09 -2.62 46.23
N ASP A 168 -26.10 -1.90 45.73
CA ASP A 168 -26.58 -0.63 46.31
C ASP A 168 -26.88 -0.79 47.83
N GLU A 169 -27.44 -1.93 48.24
CA GLU A 169 -27.72 -2.26 49.67
C GLU A 169 -26.46 -2.33 50.55
N THR A 170 -25.34 -2.84 50.01
CA THR A 170 -24.07 -2.95 50.74
C THR A 170 -23.46 -1.57 50.95
N ILE A 171 -23.64 -0.68 49.97
CA ILE A 171 -23.18 0.71 49.99
C ILE A 171 -23.98 1.52 51.01
N ASP A 172 -25.31 1.34 51.04
CA ASP A 172 -26.19 1.96 52.04
C ASP A 172 -25.82 1.52 53.45
N LYS A 173 -25.47 0.23 53.62
CA LYS A 173 -24.97 -0.29 54.88
C LYS A 173 -23.66 0.38 55.31
N TRP A 174 -22.73 0.62 54.39
CA TRP A 174 -21.51 1.37 54.69
C TRP A 174 -21.80 2.83 55.02
N GLY A 175 -22.70 3.47 54.28
CA GLY A 175 -23.16 4.84 54.55
C GLY A 175 -23.76 4.97 55.94
N ASN A 176 -24.61 4.02 56.35
CA ASN A 176 -25.21 3.98 57.68
C ASN A 176 -24.17 3.75 58.77
N GLN A 177 -23.21 2.84 58.58
CA GLN A 177 -22.12 2.60 59.54
C GLN A 177 -21.21 3.83 59.73
N VAL A 178 -20.88 4.55 58.65
CA VAL A 178 -20.10 5.79 58.74
C VAL A 178 -20.91 6.90 59.38
N ARG A 179 -22.20 7.02 59.05
CA ARG A 179 -23.11 7.97 59.67
C ARG A 179 -23.22 7.70 61.18
N GLU A 180 -23.39 6.46 61.60
CA GLU A 180 -23.40 6.05 63.01
C GLU A 180 -22.07 6.39 63.72
N ALA A 181 -20.93 6.10 63.08
CA ALA A 181 -19.61 6.40 63.64
C ALA A 181 -19.36 7.91 63.79
N VAL A 182 -19.72 8.72 62.80
CA VAL A 182 -19.59 10.19 62.85
C VAL A 182 -20.57 10.79 63.85
N THR A 183 -21.79 10.25 63.95
CA THR A 183 -22.79 10.71 64.93
C THR A 183 -22.33 10.38 66.35
N SER A 184 -21.76 9.19 66.56
CA SER A 184 -21.15 8.76 67.84
C SER A 184 -19.92 9.59 68.24
N ALA A 185 -19.06 9.94 67.27
CA ALA A 185 -17.93 10.84 67.50
C ALA A 185 -18.40 12.28 67.82
N SER A 186 -19.44 12.76 67.14
CA SER A 186 -20.00 14.11 67.35
C SER A 186 -20.68 14.27 68.72
N THR A 187 -21.40 13.25 69.20
CA THR A 187 -21.95 13.23 70.58
C THR A 187 -20.86 13.18 71.64
N THR A 188 -19.73 12.53 71.34
CA THR A 188 -18.56 12.47 72.24
C THR A 188 -17.80 13.82 72.29
N VAL A 189 -17.72 14.56 71.19
CA VAL A 189 -17.13 15.92 71.17
C VAL A 189 -18.08 16.94 71.83
N ALA A 190 -19.39 16.80 71.64
CA ALA A 190 -20.39 17.65 72.29
C ALA A 190 -20.45 17.48 73.83
N SER A 191 -20.10 16.29 74.36
CA SER A 191 -19.99 16.07 75.81
C SER A 191 -18.71 16.66 76.40
N ILE A 192 -17.61 16.72 75.64
CA ILE A 192 -16.36 17.38 76.05
C ILE A 192 -16.52 18.91 76.08
N PHE A 193 -17.25 19.51 75.14
CA PHE A 193 -17.47 20.96 75.09
C PHE A 193 -18.49 21.52 76.10
N ARG A 194 -19.30 20.68 76.76
CA ARG A 194 -20.15 21.11 77.89
C ARG A 194 -19.41 21.24 79.22
N GLY A 195 -18.13 20.85 79.28
CA GLY A 195 -17.38 20.73 80.54
C GLY A 195 -16.41 21.86 80.88
N SER A 196 -16.24 22.89 80.06
CA SER A 196 -15.17 23.90 80.30
C SER A 196 -15.68 25.33 80.19
N THR A 197 -15.94 25.96 81.34
CA THR A 197 -16.05 27.42 81.47
C THR A 197 -14.69 28.02 81.84
N SER A 198 -14.28 28.99 81.03
CA SER A 198 -13.38 30.12 81.35
C SER A 198 -11.88 29.84 81.56
N ILE A 199 -11.04 30.45 80.70
CA ILE A 199 -10.22 31.63 81.00
C ILE A 199 -9.62 32.19 79.69
N VAL A 200 -9.71 33.50 79.52
CA VAL A 200 -9.15 34.32 78.44
C VAL A 200 -7.81 34.91 78.88
N HIS A 201 -6.75 34.89 78.04
CA HIS A 201 -5.82 36.01 77.68
C HIS A 201 -4.48 35.53 77.03
N PRO A 202 -3.68 36.40 76.34
CA PRO A 202 -3.56 36.40 74.88
C PRO A 202 -2.15 36.17 74.31
N SER A 203 -2.11 36.01 72.97
CA SER A 203 -1.02 36.24 72.00
C SER A 203 0.45 36.18 72.46
N MET A 204 1.21 35.23 71.88
CA MET A 204 2.65 35.41 71.59
C MET A 204 3.01 34.80 70.23
N ARG A 205 3.77 35.58 69.45
CA ARG A 205 4.12 35.35 68.04
C ARG A 205 5.61 35.00 67.94
N LEU A 206 5.90 33.97 67.12
CA LEU A 206 7.12 33.68 66.34
C LEU A 206 8.46 33.41 67.05
N GLN A 207 9.08 32.25 66.74
CA GLN A 207 10.23 32.20 65.81
C GLN A 207 10.65 30.74 65.44
N TYR A 208 10.94 30.56 64.15
CA TYR A 208 11.70 29.45 63.53
C TYR A 208 13.15 29.41 64.09
N GLN A 209 13.90 28.29 64.11
CA GLN A 209 14.50 27.59 62.97
C GLN A 209 15.39 26.38 63.47
N PRO A 210 16.21 25.66 62.65
CA PRO A 210 16.02 24.27 62.20
C PRO A 210 17.10 23.26 62.65
N VAL A 211 16.86 21.94 62.56
CA VAL A 211 17.94 20.93 62.44
C VAL A 211 17.52 19.76 61.52
N ALA A 212 18.42 19.42 60.61
CA ALA A 212 18.36 18.35 59.61
C ALA A 212 18.84 16.99 60.15
N GLY A 213 18.34 15.88 59.58
CA GLY A 213 19.01 14.57 59.65
C GLY A 213 18.12 13.32 59.59
N LEU A 214 17.87 12.82 58.37
CA LEU A 214 17.74 11.41 57.93
C LEU A 214 17.16 10.33 58.86
N THR A 215 16.00 9.74 58.47
CA THR A 215 15.86 8.29 58.20
C THR A 215 14.72 8.04 57.20
N ASP A 216 14.98 7.17 56.22
CA ASP A 216 14.05 6.65 55.21
C ASP A 216 12.88 5.85 55.81
N ARG A 217 11.65 6.37 55.67
CA ARG A 217 10.41 5.59 55.53
C ARG A 217 9.28 6.54 55.09
N PRO A 218 8.48 6.21 54.04
CA PRO A 218 7.26 6.95 53.78
C PRO A 218 6.28 6.73 54.95
N PRO A 219 5.57 7.76 55.43
CA PRO A 219 4.59 7.58 56.49
C PRO A 219 3.46 6.68 56.01
N GLU A 220 3.16 5.63 56.75
CA GLU A 220 2.00 4.77 56.49
C GLU A 220 0.70 5.59 56.55
N PRO A 221 -0.28 5.33 55.66
CA PRO A 221 -1.55 6.03 55.70
C PRO A 221 -2.33 5.64 56.97
N PRO A 222 -3.07 6.58 57.58
CA PRO A 222 -3.81 6.31 58.80
C PRO A 222 -4.90 5.25 58.56
N THR A 223 -4.83 4.16 59.30
CA THR A 223 -5.75 3.02 59.23
C THR A 223 -7.03 3.20 60.07
N ASN A 224 -7.20 4.34 60.72
CA ASN A 224 -8.29 4.59 61.66
C ASN A 224 -9.12 5.83 61.26
N PRO A 225 -10.45 5.74 61.07
CA PRO A 225 -11.30 6.88 60.69
C PRO A 225 -11.29 8.05 61.69
N LEU A 226 -10.84 7.85 62.92
CA LEU A 226 -10.76 8.89 63.95
C LEU A 226 -9.55 9.83 63.78
N SER A 227 -8.46 9.41 63.14
CA SER A 227 -7.27 10.26 62.94
C SER A 227 -7.38 11.20 61.73
N LEU A 228 -8.42 11.07 60.92
CA LEU A 228 -8.72 11.96 59.79
C LEU A 228 -9.47 13.23 60.20
N LEU A 229 -10.19 13.20 61.32
CA LEU A 229 -10.93 14.35 61.84
C LEU A 229 -10.03 15.44 62.44
N SER A 230 -8.76 15.12 62.77
CA SER A 230 -7.82 16.08 63.35
C SER A 230 -7.14 17.00 62.33
N LEU A 231 -7.10 16.62 61.05
CA LEU A 231 -6.40 17.39 60.01
C LEU A 231 -7.24 18.53 59.39
N THR A 232 -8.55 18.57 59.65
CA THR A 232 -9.47 19.59 59.10
C THR A 232 -9.97 20.60 60.15
N ALA A 233 -9.51 20.50 61.40
CA ALA A 233 -10.03 21.31 62.51
C ALA A 233 -9.33 22.68 62.70
N GLU A 234 -8.28 23.00 61.92
CA GLU A 234 -7.46 24.20 62.18
C GLU A 234 -8.02 25.53 61.67
N SER A 235 -9.23 25.61 61.10
CA SER A 235 -9.80 26.90 60.68
C SER A 235 -11.32 26.89 60.57
N ILE A 236 -12.06 26.81 61.68
CA ILE A 236 -13.49 27.18 61.68
C ILE A 236 -13.85 27.94 62.97
N GLU A 237 -13.97 29.26 62.88
CA GLU A 237 -14.77 30.07 63.82
C GLU A 237 -16.26 29.76 63.58
N ILE A 238 -16.96 29.20 64.58
CA ILE A 238 -18.36 28.77 64.45
C ILE A 238 -19.29 29.76 65.14
N THR A 239 -20.05 30.54 64.35
CA THR A 239 -21.34 31.11 64.76
C THR A 239 -22.46 30.09 64.53
N GLY A 240 -23.29 29.86 65.56
CA GLY A 240 -24.14 28.68 65.78
C GLY A 240 -25.29 28.34 64.81
N THR A 241 -25.31 28.84 63.57
CA THR A 241 -26.35 28.52 62.56
C THR A 241 -25.87 27.65 61.39
N LYS A 242 -24.60 27.23 61.34
CA LYS A 242 -24.05 26.38 60.25
C LYS A 242 -23.72 24.92 60.62
N VAL A 243 -24.02 24.46 61.83
CA VAL A 243 -23.54 23.14 62.32
C VAL A 243 -24.16 21.95 61.56
N SER A 244 -25.42 22.00 61.11
CA SER A 244 -26.03 20.89 60.37
C SER A 244 -25.52 20.74 58.94
N ALA A 245 -25.27 21.86 58.25
CA ALA A 245 -24.74 21.86 56.88
C ALA A 245 -23.27 21.41 56.83
N THR A 246 -22.48 21.80 57.83
CA THR A 246 -21.05 21.45 57.90
C THR A 246 -20.85 19.98 58.34
N ALA A 247 -21.71 19.46 59.22
CA ALA A 247 -21.70 18.04 59.61
C ALA A 247 -22.15 17.12 58.46
N GLY A 248 -23.17 17.51 57.68
CA GLY A 248 -23.57 16.79 56.47
C GLY A 248 -22.44 16.68 55.45
N SER A 249 -21.73 17.79 55.20
CA SER A 249 -20.58 17.82 54.29
C SER A 249 -19.41 16.93 54.75
N LEU A 250 -19.15 16.85 56.06
CA LEU A 250 -18.10 15.99 56.62
C LEU A 250 -18.46 14.49 56.57
N VAL A 251 -19.73 14.15 56.82
CA VAL A 251 -20.23 12.77 56.68
C VAL A 251 -20.14 12.33 55.22
N ASP A 252 -20.57 13.16 54.28
CA ASP A 252 -20.52 12.85 52.86
C ASP A 252 -19.07 12.70 52.36
N ALA A 253 -18.13 13.54 52.84
CA ALA A 253 -16.71 13.42 52.54
C ALA A 253 -16.07 12.12 53.10
N ALA A 254 -16.43 11.74 54.33
CA ALA A 254 -15.95 10.51 54.97
C ALA A 254 -16.51 9.25 54.29
N VAL A 255 -17.79 9.27 53.91
CA VAL A 255 -18.43 8.19 53.13
C VAL A 255 -17.76 8.06 51.76
N HIS A 256 -17.56 9.17 51.05
CA HIS A 256 -16.86 9.15 49.75
C HIS A 256 -15.42 8.63 49.85
N THR A 257 -14.69 8.98 50.91
CA THR A 257 -13.31 8.53 51.11
C THR A 257 -13.24 7.04 51.40
N LYS A 258 -14.14 6.52 52.26
CA LYS A 258 -14.22 5.09 52.56
C LYS A 258 -14.65 4.28 51.33
N MET A 259 -15.64 4.76 50.58
CA MET A 259 -16.02 4.16 49.30
C MET A 259 -14.85 4.12 48.34
N ARG A 260 -14.10 5.22 48.17
CA ARG A 260 -12.95 5.27 47.26
C ARG A 260 -11.89 4.21 47.60
N LEU A 261 -11.58 4.04 48.88
CA LEU A 261 -10.62 3.04 49.39
C LEU A 261 -11.07 1.60 49.18
N GLU A 262 -12.35 1.30 49.38
CA GLU A 262 -12.91 -0.04 49.16
C GLU A 262 -13.00 -0.38 47.67
N VAL A 263 -13.38 0.59 46.82
CA VAL A 263 -13.43 0.31 45.38
C VAL A 263 -12.03 0.16 44.78
N ASP A 264 -11.01 0.87 45.30
CA ASP A 264 -9.61 0.68 44.90
C ASP A 264 -9.08 -0.74 45.20
N LYS A 265 -9.68 -1.44 46.15
CA LYS A 265 -9.37 -2.84 46.50
C LYS A 265 -10.33 -3.86 45.89
N SER A 266 -11.39 -3.39 45.24
CA SER A 266 -12.46 -4.26 44.73
C SER A 266 -11.98 -5.21 43.65
N ASP A 267 -12.56 -6.41 43.65
CA ASP A 267 -12.32 -7.40 42.60
C ASP A 267 -12.88 -6.95 41.25
N ALA A 268 -13.87 -6.04 41.23
CA ALA A 268 -14.36 -5.40 40.01
C ALA A 268 -13.29 -4.53 39.34
N LEU A 269 -12.54 -3.72 40.11
CA LEU A 269 -11.48 -2.88 39.55
C LEU A 269 -10.26 -3.71 39.12
N LYS A 270 -9.93 -4.78 39.85
CA LYS A 270 -8.91 -5.74 39.41
C LYS A 270 -9.32 -6.39 38.08
N LEU A 271 -10.54 -6.90 38.01
CA LEU A 271 -11.08 -7.51 36.78
C LEU A 271 -11.16 -6.50 35.63
N ALA A 272 -11.53 -5.24 35.89
CA ALA A 272 -11.51 -4.16 34.91
C ALA A 272 -10.10 -3.96 34.33
N ARG A 273 -9.08 -3.88 35.20
CA ARG A 273 -7.68 -3.75 34.79
C ARG A 273 -7.18 -4.98 34.04
N ASP A 274 -7.53 -6.18 34.51
CA ASP A 274 -7.20 -7.43 33.82
C ASP A 274 -7.80 -7.46 32.41
N ILE A 275 -9.06 -7.04 32.26
CA ILE A 275 -9.71 -6.89 30.95
C ILE A 275 -8.96 -5.87 30.09
N CYS A 276 -8.64 -4.68 30.62
CA CYS A 276 -7.89 -3.66 29.89
C CYS A 276 -6.45 -4.08 29.52
N ASN A 277 -5.86 -5.04 30.24
CA ASN A 277 -4.55 -5.60 29.91
C ASN A 277 -4.65 -6.70 28.85
N ASP A 278 -5.75 -7.47 28.84
CA ASP A 278 -5.92 -8.67 28.02
C ASP A 278 -6.81 -8.48 26.78
N TRP A 279 -7.51 -7.36 26.63
CA TRP A 279 -8.54 -7.18 25.59
C TRP A 279 -8.01 -7.39 24.17
N LEU A 280 -6.73 -7.08 23.89
CA LEU A 280 -6.14 -7.27 22.56
C LEU A 280 -5.95 -8.75 22.19
N LYS A 281 -5.90 -9.68 23.16
CA LYS A 281 -5.68 -11.12 22.91
C LYS A 281 -6.77 -11.75 22.06
N ASP A 282 -7.95 -11.14 22.01
CA ASP A 282 -9.09 -11.65 21.25
C ASP A 282 -8.96 -11.41 19.75
N PHE A 283 -7.99 -10.59 19.33
CA PHE A 283 -7.84 -10.14 17.94
C PHE A 283 -6.58 -10.69 17.27
N THR A 284 -5.95 -11.76 17.78
CA THR A 284 -4.67 -12.28 17.24
C THR A 284 -4.78 -12.97 15.88
N THR A 285 -5.98 -13.37 15.50
CA THR A 285 -6.26 -14.12 14.26
C THR A 285 -6.68 -13.17 13.16
N PHE A 286 -6.01 -13.21 12.01
CA PHE A 286 -6.39 -12.41 10.84
C PHE A 286 -7.68 -12.94 10.23
N ILE A 287 -8.66 -12.06 10.04
CA ILE A 287 -9.99 -12.42 9.54
C ILE A 287 -10.21 -11.75 8.18
N PRO A 288 -10.23 -12.51 7.07
CA PRO A 288 -10.55 -11.97 5.76
C PRO A 288 -12.02 -11.55 5.70
N ARG A 289 -12.27 -10.32 5.26
CA ARG A 289 -13.62 -9.73 5.14
C ARG A 289 -13.86 -9.20 3.72
N PRO A 290 -15.11 -9.07 3.29
CA PRO A 290 -15.44 -8.34 2.06
C PRO A 290 -14.79 -6.95 2.02
N THR A 291 -14.29 -6.54 0.85
CA THR A 291 -13.60 -5.26 0.67
C THR A 291 -14.45 -4.04 1.07
N ASN A 292 -15.76 -4.07 0.82
CA ASN A 292 -16.69 -3.00 1.21
C ASN A 292 -16.74 -2.82 2.73
N GLU A 293 -16.75 -3.90 3.51
CA GLU A 293 -16.77 -3.86 4.97
C GLU A 293 -15.48 -3.22 5.52
N ILE A 294 -14.33 -3.58 4.95
CA ILE A 294 -13.03 -3.01 5.32
C ILE A 294 -13.00 -1.50 5.03
N ILE A 295 -13.51 -1.08 3.88
CA ILE A 295 -13.57 0.33 3.50
C ILE A 295 -14.44 1.11 4.49
N GLU A 296 -15.64 0.60 4.80
CA GLU A 296 -16.52 1.23 5.79
C GLU A 296 -15.86 1.34 7.17
N LEU A 297 -15.18 0.29 7.64
CA LEU A 297 -14.48 0.31 8.92
C LEU A 297 -13.35 1.35 8.95
N LEU A 298 -12.53 1.40 7.89
CA LEU A 298 -11.42 2.35 7.78
C LEU A 298 -11.91 3.79 7.58
N GLU A 299 -13.03 4.00 6.89
CA GLU A 299 -13.65 5.33 6.74
C GLU A 299 -14.24 5.85 8.03
N ARG A 300 -15.03 5.03 8.75
CA ARG A 300 -15.54 5.41 10.08
C ARG A 300 -14.39 5.69 11.05
N PHE A 301 -13.30 4.93 10.95
CA PHE A 301 -12.08 5.18 11.71
C PHE A 301 -11.47 6.57 11.39
N LYS A 302 -11.42 6.94 10.10
CA LYS A 302 -10.91 8.23 9.64
C LYS A 302 -11.82 9.41 10.04
N GLU A 303 -13.13 9.24 10.03
CA GLU A 303 -14.08 10.28 10.44
C GLU A 303 -13.93 10.62 11.92
N ARG A 304 -13.82 9.59 12.77
CA ARG A 304 -13.65 9.75 14.22
C ARG A 304 -12.33 10.42 14.61
N THR A 305 -11.29 10.24 13.79
CA THR A 305 -9.98 10.88 14.00
C THR A 305 -9.93 12.32 13.50
N ASN A 306 -10.80 12.75 12.57
CA ASN A 306 -10.81 14.10 12.00
C ASN A 306 -11.88 15.06 12.59
N GLY A 307 -12.89 14.55 13.30
CA GLY A 307 -14.07 15.30 13.75
C GLY A 307 -13.87 16.42 14.80
N ASN A 308 -12.63 16.76 15.19
CA ASN A 308 -12.35 17.71 16.29
C ASN A 308 -11.69 19.04 15.85
N ALA A 309 -11.66 19.37 14.56
CA ALA A 309 -11.02 20.60 14.08
C ALA A 309 -11.91 21.86 14.10
N GLY A 310 -13.14 21.81 14.63
CA GLY A 310 -14.05 22.96 14.58
C GLY A 310 -15.24 22.92 15.51
N SER A 311 -15.04 23.12 16.81
CA SER A 311 -16.06 23.74 17.69
C SER A 311 -15.38 24.39 18.90
N GLY A 312 -15.92 25.53 19.32
CA GLY A 312 -15.27 26.54 20.16
C GLY A 312 -14.87 26.15 21.58
N LEU A 313 -14.33 27.16 22.27
CA LEU A 313 -13.78 27.15 23.62
C LEU A 313 -14.56 26.26 24.59
N ASP A 314 -13.81 25.48 25.39
CA ASP A 314 -14.21 24.52 26.44
C ASP A 314 -14.29 23.02 26.05
N ASP A 315 -13.57 22.55 25.02
CA ASP A 315 -13.43 21.10 24.76
C ASP A 315 -12.09 20.56 25.29
N VAL A 316 -12.15 19.84 26.41
CA VAL A 316 -11.04 19.00 26.91
C VAL A 316 -10.65 18.05 25.78
N SER A 317 -9.42 18.15 25.29
CA SER A 317 -8.92 17.35 24.17
C SER A 317 -9.18 15.86 24.40
N LYS A 318 -10.15 15.28 23.68
CA LYS A 318 -10.42 13.85 23.70
C LYS A 318 -9.21 13.11 23.08
N PRO A 319 -8.63 12.11 23.75
CA PRO A 319 -7.50 11.36 23.22
C PRO A 319 -7.88 10.66 21.90
N GLN A 320 -6.97 10.70 20.92
CA GLN A 320 -7.19 10.11 19.60
C GLN A 320 -6.95 8.60 19.70
N PHE A 321 -7.70 7.76 18.97
CA PHE A 321 -7.49 6.29 18.97
C PHE A 321 -6.03 5.87 18.65
N LEU A 322 -5.32 6.65 17.82
CA LEU A 322 -3.90 6.41 17.59
C LEU A 322 -3.08 6.60 18.87
N ASP A 323 -3.43 7.55 19.74
CA ASP A 323 -2.82 7.71 21.07
C ASP A 323 -3.14 6.50 21.96
N THR A 324 -4.35 5.95 21.84
CA THR A 324 -4.78 4.74 22.55
C THR A 324 -3.97 3.51 22.12
N LEU A 325 -3.72 3.33 20.82
CA LEU A 325 -2.87 2.26 20.30
C LEU A 325 -1.39 2.52 20.55
N ARG A 326 -0.96 3.79 20.62
CA ARG A 326 0.45 4.18 20.77
C ARG A 326 1.12 3.54 21.98
N ARG A 327 0.37 3.33 23.08
CA ARG A 327 0.87 2.67 24.29
C ARG A 327 1.26 1.20 24.09
N TYR A 328 0.75 0.58 23.01
CA TYR A 328 0.98 -0.82 22.67
C TYR A 328 1.91 -1.01 21.47
N LEU A 329 2.36 0.07 20.80
CA LEU A 329 3.29 -0.04 19.66
C LEU A 329 4.73 -0.24 20.15
N TYR A 330 5.62 -0.51 19.20
CA TYR A 330 7.08 -0.48 19.37
C TYR A 330 7.67 -1.62 20.20
N GLY A 331 7.11 -2.82 20.05
CA GLY A 331 7.62 -4.05 20.63
C GLY A 331 8.74 -4.72 19.81
N MET A 332 8.86 -6.04 19.99
CA MET A 332 9.71 -6.90 19.16
C MET A 332 9.14 -7.01 17.74
N THR A 333 9.88 -7.60 16.79
CA THR A 333 9.42 -7.78 15.39
C THR A 333 9.14 -9.26 15.10
N PRO A 334 7.91 -9.77 15.35
CA PRO A 334 7.53 -11.18 15.19
C PRO A 334 7.18 -11.53 13.73
N MET A 335 8.05 -11.19 12.78
CA MET A 335 7.73 -11.27 11.35
C MET A 335 7.43 -12.70 10.89
N LYS A 336 8.18 -13.69 11.38
CA LYS A 336 7.97 -15.10 11.03
C LYS A 336 6.59 -15.57 11.49
N GLN A 337 6.18 -15.23 12.71
CA GLN A 337 4.86 -15.56 13.26
C GLN A 337 3.74 -14.91 12.41
N SER A 338 3.85 -13.62 12.11
CA SER A 338 2.82 -12.89 11.35
C SER A 338 2.68 -13.38 9.92
N LEU A 339 3.80 -13.70 9.25
CA LEU A 339 3.76 -14.33 7.93
C LEU A 339 3.06 -15.69 7.96
N ASN A 340 3.32 -16.51 8.99
CA ASN A 340 2.68 -17.83 9.10
C ASN A 340 1.16 -17.71 9.26
N GLU A 341 0.67 -16.77 10.07
CA GLU A 341 -0.78 -16.53 10.20
C GLU A 341 -1.39 -16.02 8.91
N ALA A 342 -0.74 -15.10 8.20
CA ALA A 342 -1.21 -14.65 6.88
C ALA A 342 -1.29 -15.82 5.86
N PHE A 343 -0.27 -16.68 5.81
CA PHE A 343 -0.28 -17.85 4.93
C PHE A 343 -1.32 -18.90 5.35
N LYS A 344 -1.72 -18.98 6.63
CA LYS A 344 -2.86 -19.82 7.04
C LYS A 344 -4.16 -19.31 6.42
N VAL A 345 -4.39 -18.00 6.40
CA VAL A 345 -5.58 -17.40 5.76
C VAL A 345 -5.63 -17.75 4.28
N PHE A 346 -4.52 -17.61 3.55
CA PHE A 346 -4.48 -17.96 2.12
C PHE A 346 -4.73 -19.44 1.88
N ARG A 347 -4.10 -20.33 2.67
CA ARG A 347 -4.34 -21.78 2.57
C ARG A 347 -5.79 -22.16 2.84
N GLN A 348 -6.46 -21.49 3.77
CA GLN A 348 -7.88 -21.72 4.05
C GLN A 348 -8.76 -21.25 2.89
N ALA A 349 -8.44 -20.11 2.27
CA ALA A 349 -9.17 -19.62 1.09
C ALA A 349 -8.99 -20.55 -0.13
N ASP A 350 -7.79 -21.11 -0.28
CA ASP A 350 -7.44 -22.06 -1.34
C ASP A 350 -8.16 -23.41 -1.23
N GLN A 351 -8.60 -23.81 -0.03
CA GLN A 351 -9.36 -25.05 0.16
C GLN A 351 -10.72 -25.02 -0.56
N PHE A 352 -11.25 -23.83 -0.83
CA PHE A 352 -12.57 -23.65 -1.43
C PHE A 352 -12.51 -23.11 -2.85
N THR A 353 -11.41 -22.45 -3.26
CA THR A 353 -11.28 -21.77 -4.55
C THR A 353 -9.84 -21.82 -5.06
N ARG A 354 -9.61 -21.84 -6.38
CA ARG A 354 -8.26 -21.60 -6.97
C ARG A 354 -8.04 -20.10 -7.18
N GLY A 355 -8.10 -19.35 -6.08
CA GLY A 355 -7.92 -17.90 -6.10
C GLY A 355 -6.46 -17.51 -6.28
N LYS A 356 -6.23 -16.27 -6.74
CA LYS A 356 -4.93 -15.61 -6.68
C LYS A 356 -4.91 -14.81 -5.36
N HIS A 357 -3.98 -15.08 -4.42
CA HIS A 357 -3.77 -14.27 -3.18
C HIS A 357 -2.59 -13.27 -3.14
N VAL A 358 -2.80 -12.05 -2.62
CA VAL A 358 -1.76 -11.00 -2.48
C VAL A 358 -1.35 -10.85 -1.03
N LEU A 359 -0.06 -10.69 -0.78
CA LEU A 359 0.44 -10.17 0.49
C LEU A 359 1.23 -8.88 0.26
N LEU A 360 0.75 -7.77 0.81
CA LEU A 360 1.51 -6.52 0.93
C LEU A 360 2.13 -6.46 2.34
N LEU A 361 3.46 -6.40 2.42
CA LEU A 361 4.20 -6.29 3.67
C LEU A 361 4.96 -4.96 3.74
N ILE A 362 4.67 -4.15 4.76
CA ILE A 362 5.34 -2.87 5.03
C ILE A 362 6.16 -3.03 6.31
N SER A 363 7.49 -2.96 6.23
CA SER A 363 8.42 -3.21 7.34
C SER A 363 9.80 -2.62 7.04
N ASP A 364 10.72 -2.66 8.01
CA ASP A 364 12.15 -2.43 7.83
C ASP A 364 12.91 -3.74 7.56
N GLY A 365 12.23 -4.90 7.57
CA GLY A 365 12.85 -6.20 7.30
C GLY A 365 13.60 -6.82 8.47
N MET A 366 13.58 -6.20 9.66
CA MET A 366 14.34 -6.64 10.84
C MET A 366 13.54 -7.62 11.70
N SER A 367 13.64 -8.91 11.38
CA SER A 367 12.94 -9.95 12.15
C SER A 367 13.64 -10.29 13.47
N THR A 368 12.87 -10.50 14.54
CA THR A 368 13.39 -10.89 15.87
C THR A 368 12.99 -12.30 16.31
N ASP A 369 12.11 -12.97 15.58
CA ASP A 369 11.62 -14.33 15.86
C ASP A 369 12.25 -15.38 14.91
N GLY A 370 13.41 -15.05 14.35
CA GLY A 370 14.20 -15.88 13.44
C GLY A 370 14.12 -15.43 11.99
N ASN A 371 14.70 -16.22 11.08
CA ASN A 371 14.74 -15.90 9.66
C ASN A 371 13.37 -16.13 8.97
N PRO A 372 12.68 -15.07 8.50
CA PRO A 372 11.37 -15.19 7.87
C PRO A 372 11.42 -15.88 6.50
N LEU A 373 12.57 -15.91 5.83
CA LEU A 373 12.73 -16.57 4.52
C LEU A 373 12.42 -18.06 4.58
N THR A 374 12.65 -18.70 5.73
CA THR A 374 12.37 -20.14 5.91
C THR A 374 10.88 -20.46 5.70
N ILE A 375 9.98 -19.65 6.24
CA ILE A 375 8.53 -19.82 6.06
C ILE A 375 8.09 -19.38 4.67
N PHE A 376 8.71 -18.32 4.16
CA PHE A 376 8.42 -17.79 2.83
C PHE A 376 8.70 -18.82 1.73
N ASP A 377 9.88 -19.44 1.75
CA ASP A 377 10.26 -20.48 0.78
C ASP A 377 9.34 -21.69 0.89
N GLU A 378 9.02 -22.13 2.11
CA GLU A 378 8.08 -23.23 2.34
C GLU A 378 6.66 -22.93 1.83
N ALA A 379 6.18 -21.68 1.99
CA ALA A 379 4.86 -21.26 1.54
C ALA A 379 4.78 -21.15 0.01
N LEU A 380 5.79 -20.58 -0.64
CA LEU A 380 5.84 -20.43 -2.09
C LEU A 380 6.11 -21.73 -2.84
N HIS A 381 6.94 -22.62 -2.29
CA HIS A 381 7.12 -23.96 -2.87
C HIS A 381 5.82 -24.76 -2.91
N LYS A 382 4.87 -24.47 -2.02
CA LYS A 382 3.57 -25.15 -1.93
C LYS A 382 2.45 -24.45 -2.69
N SER A 383 2.61 -23.16 -3.05
CA SER A 383 1.54 -22.33 -3.60
C SER A 383 2.07 -21.37 -4.69
N SER A 384 1.78 -21.68 -5.96
CA SER A 384 2.12 -20.83 -7.12
C SER A 384 1.18 -19.64 -7.32
N ASN A 385 0.16 -19.50 -6.47
CA ASN A 385 -0.93 -18.53 -6.58
C ASN A 385 -0.81 -17.39 -5.56
N ILE A 386 0.29 -17.28 -4.81
CA ILE A 386 0.55 -16.18 -3.87
C ILE A 386 1.57 -15.23 -4.49
N SER A 387 1.24 -13.94 -4.57
CA SER A 387 2.18 -12.89 -4.94
C SER A 387 2.47 -12.00 -3.73
N VAL A 388 3.73 -11.74 -3.47
CA VAL A 388 4.18 -10.97 -2.31
C VAL A 388 4.84 -9.68 -2.78
N ALA A 389 4.33 -8.56 -2.28
CA ALA A 389 4.86 -7.23 -2.49
C ALA A 389 5.39 -6.70 -1.16
N THR A 390 6.63 -6.22 -1.15
CA THR A 390 7.29 -5.75 0.07
C THR A 390 7.71 -4.29 -0.07
N VAL A 391 7.52 -3.53 1.01
CA VAL A 391 7.89 -2.12 1.09
C VAL A 391 8.81 -1.93 2.27
N PHE A 392 10.06 -1.54 1.99
CA PHE A 392 11.01 -1.12 3.01
C PHE A 392 10.72 0.33 3.37
N LEU A 393 10.15 0.56 4.55
CA LEU A 393 9.88 1.91 5.05
C LEU A 393 11.09 2.41 5.85
N THR A 394 11.58 3.61 5.53
CA THR A 394 12.75 4.20 6.18
C THR A 394 12.58 5.70 6.38
N ASP A 395 13.29 6.26 7.33
CA ASP A 395 13.43 7.71 7.51
C ASP A 395 14.58 8.30 6.66
N ASP A 396 15.45 7.45 6.10
CA ASP A 396 16.54 7.86 5.21
C ASP A 396 16.05 8.25 3.81
N ARG A 397 15.94 9.58 3.60
CA ARG A 397 15.56 10.17 2.31
C ARG A 397 16.58 9.92 1.20
N HIS A 398 17.84 9.64 1.51
CA HIS A 398 18.87 9.37 0.50
C HIS A 398 18.76 7.94 -0.04
N ALA A 399 18.37 6.99 0.82
CA ALA A 399 18.12 5.60 0.42
C ALA A 399 16.80 5.44 -0.34
N ALA A 400 15.75 6.19 0.03
CA ALA A 400 14.42 6.09 -0.55
C ALA A 400 14.30 6.86 -1.88
N GLN A 401 14.77 6.22 -2.95
CA GLN A 401 14.58 6.69 -4.31
C GLN A 401 13.30 6.08 -4.89
N ARG A 402 12.57 6.85 -5.73
CA ARG A 402 11.49 6.30 -6.58
C ARG A 402 12.11 5.32 -7.58
N ARG A 403 12.35 4.08 -7.14
CA ARG A 403 13.06 3.05 -7.89
C ARG A 403 12.51 1.68 -7.56
N ILE A 404 12.36 0.87 -8.59
CA ILE A 404 12.12 -0.57 -8.50
C ILE A 404 13.44 -1.31 -8.71
N TYR A 405 13.58 -2.47 -8.08
CA TYR A 405 14.81 -3.26 -8.08
C TYR A 405 14.59 -4.63 -8.70
N ASP A 406 15.59 -5.15 -9.39
CA ASP A 406 15.64 -6.49 -9.97
C ASP A 406 16.68 -7.39 -9.31
N LYS A 407 17.68 -6.76 -8.67
CA LYS A 407 18.77 -7.39 -7.94
C LYS A 407 19.02 -6.61 -6.64
N PRO A 408 19.50 -7.29 -5.57
CA PRO A 408 19.91 -6.60 -4.37
C PRO A 408 21.16 -5.75 -4.66
N LEU A 409 21.26 -4.58 -4.02
CA LEU A 409 22.47 -3.77 -4.10
C LEU A 409 23.53 -4.30 -3.13
N ASN A 410 24.81 -4.27 -3.53
CA ASN A 410 25.93 -4.69 -2.68
C ASN A 410 25.99 -3.91 -1.35
N ALA A 411 25.48 -2.68 -1.33
CA ALA A 411 25.41 -1.85 -0.14
C ALA A 411 24.41 -2.34 0.92
N TRP A 412 23.57 -3.35 0.61
CA TRP A 412 22.55 -3.87 1.53
C TRP A 412 23.00 -5.09 2.35
N GLU A 413 24.29 -5.44 2.34
CA GLU A 413 24.78 -6.60 3.08
C GLU A 413 24.39 -6.54 4.57
N ASN A 414 23.71 -7.59 5.04
CA ASN A 414 23.20 -7.74 6.41
C ASN A 414 22.12 -6.73 6.84
N ASP A 415 21.41 -6.13 5.88
CA ASP A 415 20.29 -5.22 6.10
C ASP A 415 18.94 -5.93 5.90
N GLY A 416 17.90 -5.51 6.63
CA GLY A 416 16.51 -5.93 6.43
C GLY A 416 15.99 -5.70 5.00
N ARG A 417 16.60 -4.77 4.24
CA ARG A 417 16.36 -4.61 2.79
C ARG A 417 16.51 -5.90 2.01
N VAL A 418 17.56 -6.70 2.29
CA VAL A 418 17.80 -7.97 1.58
C VAL A 418 16.74 -8.99 1.92
N THR A 419 16.30 -9.03 3.17
CA THR A 419 15.22 -9.90 3.64
C THR A 419 13.92 -9.61 2.89
N LEU A 420 13.49 -8.35 2.87
CA LEU A 420 12.26 -7.94 2.16
C LEU A 420 12.37 -8.13 0.65
N PHE A 421 13.53 -7.81 0.05
CA PHE A 421 13.75 -8.00 -1.38
C PHE A 421 13.65 -9.48 -1.78
N ARG A 422 14.25 -10.39 -1.00
CA ARG A 422 14.17 -11.83 -1.26
C ARG A 422 12.77 -12.39 -1.10
N MET A 423 11.93 -11.74 -0.30
CA MET A 423 10.51 -12.08 -0.17
C MET A 423 9.62 -11.47 -1.27
N ALA A 424 10.12 -10.56 -2.09
CA ALA A 424 9.30 -9.95 -3.14
C ALA A 424 9.16 -10.89 -4.34
N SER A 425 7.94 -11.03 -4.85
CA SER A 425 7.70 -11.73 -6.12
C SER A 425 8.34 -10.98 -7.28
N LYS A 426 8.91 -11.73 -8.23
CA LYS A 426 9.44 -11.18 -9.48
C LYS A 426 8.37 -11.18 -10.57
N VAL A 427 8.34 -10.10 -11.34
CA VAL A 427 7.39 -9.86 -12.42
C VAL A 427 8.12 -9.27 -13.63
N SER A 428 7.54 -9.38 -14.82
CA SER A 428 8.08 -8.72 -16.01
C SER A 428 8.01 -7.19 -15.84
N ALA A 429 9.12 -6.49 -16.09
CA ALA A 429 9.14 -5.03 -16.04
C ALA A 429 8.33 -4.38 -17.18
N ALA A 430 7.99 -5.14 -18.23
CA ALA A 430 7.07 -4.72 -19.28
C ALA A 430 5.59 -4.94 -18.90
N ALA A 431 5.32 -5.75 -17.87
CA ALA A 431 3.96 -6.01 -17.42
C ALA A 431 3.35 -4.75 -16.79
N HIS A 432 2.10 -4.50 -17.13
CA HIS A 432 1.36 -3.38 -16.58
C HIS A 432 1.15 -3.56 -15.06
N PRO A 433 1.18 -2.49 -14.25
CA PRO A 433 1.45 -1.08 -14.58
C PRO A 433 2.90 -0.61 -14.36
N ILE A 434 3.91 -1.49 -14.39
CA ILE A 434 5.31 -1.07 -14.16
C ILE A 434 5.77 0.03 -15.13
N PRO A 435 5.50 -0.03 -16.45
CA PRO A 435 5.88 1.02 -17.39
C PRO A 435 5.33 2.41 -17.02
N VAL A 436 4.13 2.46 -16.42
CA VAL A 436 3.44 3.70 -16.02
C VAL A 436 4.24 4.45 -14.95
N LEU A 437 4.89 3.74 -14.03
CA LEU A 437 5.67 4.36 -12.96
C LEU A 437 6.81 5.24 -13.50
N THR A 438 7.35 4.89 -14.68
CA THR A 438 8.34 5.74 -15.36
C THR A 438 7.81 7.15 -15.61
N THR A 439 6.52 7.29 -15.92
CA THR A 439 5.87 8.60 -16.11
C THR A 439 5.71 9.38 -14.80
N LEU A 440 5.66 8.67 -13.66
CA LEU A 440 5.64 9.23 -12.31
C LEU A 440 7.06 9.49 -11.75
N GLY A 441 8.08 9.32 -12.58
CA GLY A 441 9.48 9.56 -12.24
C GLY A 441 10.16 8.38 -11.53
N TRP A 442 9.56 7.18 -11.56
CA TRP A 442 10.23 5.99 -11.03
C TRP A 442 11.28 5.45 -11.99
N GLN A 443 12.38 4.97 -11.43
CA GLN A 443 13.42 4.25 -12.15
C GLN A 443 13.05 2.76 -12.21
N ILE A 444 12.91 2.24 -13.43
CA ILE A 444 12.64 0.82 -13.69
C ILE A 444 13.94 0.14 -14.11
N PRO A 445 14.24 -1.06 -13.56
CA PRO A 445 15.45 -1.80 -13.92
C PRO A 445 15.44 -2.20 -15.39
N SER A 446 16.59 -2.08 -16.05
CA SER A 446 16.74 -2.41 -17.46
C SER A 446 16.80 -3.91 -17.74
N SER A 447 16.84 -4.78 -16.72
CA SER A 447 17.04 -6.22 -16.90
C SER A 447 15.84 -6.93 -17.55
N GLY A 448 14.65 -6.34 -17.54
CA GLY A 448 13.44 -6.99 -18.05
C GLY A 448 12.56 -7.59 -16.95
N GLU A 449 13.10 -7.75 -15.74
CA GLU A 449 12.36 -8.17 -14.57
C GLU A 449 12.40 -7.09 -13.49
N ALA A 450 11.40 -7.10 -12.63
CA ALA A 450 11.27 -6.26 -11.48
C ALA A 450 10.80 -7.12 -10.30
N ALA A 451 11.42 -6.95 -9.13
CA ALA A 451 10.86 -7.41 -7.88
C ALA A 451 9.75 -6.44 -7.45
N LEU A 452 8.64 -6.94 -6.90
CA LEU A 452 7.63 -6.14 -6.20
C LEU A 452 8.19 -5.64 -4.86
N PHE A 453 9.27 -4.87 -4.93
CA PHE A 453 10.02 -4.33 -3.81
C PHE A 453 10.32 -2.84 -4.06
N ALA A 454 10.10 -2.01 -3.04
CA ALA A 454 10.50 -0.62 -3.06
C ALA A 454 10.99 -0.14 -1.69
N ILE A 455 11.86 0.86 -1.72
CA ILE A 455 12.36 1.57 -0.54
C ILE A 455 11.68 2.95 -0.54
N VAL A 456 10.93 3.26 0.51
CA VAL A 456 10.14 4.51 0.59
C VAL A 456 10.36 5.22 1.92
N CYS A 457 10.33 6.55 1.88
CA CYS A 457 10.46 7.41 3.07
C CYS A 457 9.41 8.52 3.15
N SER A 458 8.49 8.59 2.17
CA SER A 458 7.45 9.61 2.10
C SER A 458 6.08 8.97 1.96
N ALA A 459 5.07 9.63 2.52
CA ALA A 459 3.67 9.21 2.41
C ALA A 459 3.24 9.06 0.94
N THR A 460 3.66 10.00 0.08
CA THR A 460 3.33 9.99 -1.35
C THR A 460 3.93 8.78 -2.07
N ALA A 461 5.22 8.47 -1.86
CA ALA A 461 5.86 7.32 -2.50
C ALA A 461 5.27 5.99 -2.01
N LEU A 462 4.90 5.91 -0.73
CA LEU A 462 4.22 4.75 -0.15
C LEU A 462 2.85 4.53 -0.79
N GLU A 463 2.05 5.59 -0.92
CA GLU A 463 0.74 5.50 -1.56
C GLU A 463 0.85 5.10 -3.06
N GLU A 464 1.80 5.69 -3.80
CA GLU A 464 2.07 5.35 -5.21
C GLU A 464 2.41 3.86 -5.39
N ILE A 465 3.34 3.34 -4.58
CA ILE A 465 3.82 1.97 -4.72
C ILE A 465 2.78 0.94 -4.27
N CYS A 466 2.06 1.18 -3.18
CA CYS A 466 1.04 0.24 -2.68
C CYS A 466 -0.12 0.09 -3.66
N SER A 467 -0.61 1.19 -4.25
CA SER A 467 -1.62 1.13 -5.31
C SER A 467 -1.14 0.33 -6.52
N MET A 468 0.11 0.54 -6.94
CA MET A 468 0.71 -0.19 -8.06
C MET A 468 0.91 -1.69 -7.76
N MET A 469 1.47 -2.04 -6.61
CA MET A 469 1.81 -3.42 -6.25
C MET A 469 0.61 -4.37 -6.25
N VAL A 470 -0.58 -3.86 -5.95
CA VAL A 470 -1.81 -4.65 -6.00
C VAL A 470 -2.35 -4.76 -7.43
N SER A 471 -2.20 -3.69 -8.23
CA SER A 471 -2.56 -3.66 -9.64
C SER A 471 -1.72 -4.56 -10.57
N VAL A 472 -0.41 -4.71 -10.31
CA VAL A 472 0.51 -5.54 -11.16
C VAL A 472 0.03 -6.97 -11.33
N ARG A 473 -0.75 -7.47 -10.38
CA ARG A 473 -1.13 -8.87 -10.31
C ARG A 473 -2.31 -9.27 -11.18
N PHE A 474 -3.15 -8.31 -11.52
CA PHE A 474 -4.42 -8.59 -12.16
C PHE A 474 -4.44 -8.19 -13.64
N GLU A 475 -3.28 -7.86 -14.22
CA GLU A 475 -3.20 -7.24 -15.56
C GLU A 475 -4.16 -6.03 -15.67
N SER A 476 -4.44 -5.40 -14.53
CA SER A 476 -5.52 -4.42 -14.38
C SER A 476 -5.11 -3.43 -13.30
N ALA A 477 -4.96 -2.17 -13.68
CA ALA A 477 -4.40 -1.15 -12.81
C ALA A 477 -5.29 0.08 -12.70
N ASP A 478 -5.86 0.25 -11.51
CA ASP A 478 -6.62 1.44 -11.17
C ASP A 478 -5.72 2.61 -10.72
N VAL A 479 -5.13 3.33 -11.69
CA VAL A 479 -4.60 4.70 -11.51
C VAL A 479 -5.21 5.60 -12.61
N LEU A 480 -6.53 5.51 -12.70
CA LEU A 480 -7.27 5.54 -13.95
C LEU A 480 -7.00 6.71 -14.92
N LEU A 481 -7.10 7.98 -14.55
CA LEU A 481 -7.44 8.96 -15.61
C LEU A 481 -6.31 9.29 -16.63
N ASP A 482 -5.07 9.51 -16.21
CA ASP A 482 -3.95 9.71 -17.17
C ASP A 482 -3.27 8.39 -17.57
N VAL A 483 -3.49 7.33 -16.77
CA VAL A 483 -2.92 5.99 -16.99
C VAL A 483 -3.80 5.16 -17.92
N LEU A 484 -5.13 5.27 -17.91
CA LEU A 484 -6.06 4.56 -18.79
C LEU A 484 -5.95 5.03 -20.23
N GLY A 485 -5.91 6.35 -20.44
CA GLY A 485 -5.76 6.92 -21.78
C GLY A 485 -4.44 6.45 -22.40
N ARG A 486 -3.41 6.27 -21.58
CA ARG A 486 -2.13 5.67 -21.99
C ARG A 486 -2.19 4.15 -22.07
N TRP A 487 -2.92 3.46 -21.19
CA TRP A 487 -3.03 2.00 -21.09
C TRP A 487 -3.73 1.41 -22.31
N ASN A 488 -4.87 1.96 -22.72
CA ASN A 488 -5.57 1.52 -23.93
C ASN A 488 -4.76 1.80 -25.21
N LEU A 489 -3.97 2.88 -25.21
CA LEU A 489 -3.02 3.15 -26.29
C LEU A 489 -1.83 2.19 -26.25
N ASP A 490 -1.32 1.87 -25.07
CA ASP A 490 -0.25 0.92 -24.84
C ASP A 490 -0.70 -0.50 -25.22
N GLU A 491 -1.92 -0.92 -24.90
CA GLU A 491 -2.54 -2.18 -25.32
C GLU A 491 -2.76 -2.23 -26.83
N TYR A 492 -3.23 -1.14 -27.45
CA TYR A 492 -3.30 -1.04 -28.91
C TYR A 492 -1.91 -1.21 -29.56
N VAL A 493 -0.89 -0.54 -29.00
CA VAL A 493 0.50 -0.66 -29.44
C VAL A 493 1.02 -2.08 -29.23
N GLU A 494 0.72 -2.70 -28.09
CA GLU A 494 1.10 -4.08 -27.78
C GLU A 494 0.42 -5.06 -28.73
N TYR A 495 -0.87 -4.87 -29.02
CA TYR A 495 -1.61 -5.68 -29.98
C TYR A 495 -0.99 -5.62 -31.38
N GLU A 496 -0.64 -4.44 -31.88
CA GLU A 496 0.03 -4.30 -33.18
C GLU A 496 1.45 -4.90 -33.16
N HIS A 497 2.19 -4.77 -32.05
CA HIS A 497 3.48 -5.41 -31.87
C HIS A 497 3.36 -6.93 -31.85
N GLU A 498 2.46 -7.49 -31.04
CA GLU A 498 2.19 -8.92 -30.95
C GLU A 498 1.71 -9.49 -32.27
N ARG A 499 0.84 -8.78 -32.99
CA ARG A 499 0.40 -9.19 -34.34
C ARG A 499 1.59 -9.28 -35.29
N THR A 500 2.50 -8.32 -35.23
CA THR A 500 3.74 -8.31 -36.04
C THR A 500 4.68 -9.45 -35.62
N ILE A 501 4.86 -9.68 -34.32
CA ILE A 501 5.69 -10.75 -33.75
C ILE A 501 5.14 -12.13 -34.13
N ASN A 502 3.82 -12.31 -34.06
CA ASN A 502 3.15 -13.58 -34.33
C ASN A 502 3.07 -13.89 -35.84
N THR A 503 3.38 -12.91 -36.70
CA THR A 503 3.38 -13.05 -38.16
C THR A 503 4.75 -12.69 -38.74
N PRO A 504 5.82 -13.44 -38.40
CA PRO A 504 7.18 -13.12 -38.83
C PRO A 504 7.27 -13.08 -40.36
N SER A 505 7.93 -12.05 -40.89
CA SER A 505 8.14 -11.90 -42.33
C SER A 505 9.00 -13.03 -42.90
N GLU A 506 8.71 -13.45 -44.13
CA GLU A 506 9.60 -14.27 -44.95
C GLU A 506 10.53 -13.37 -45.77
N GLN A 507 11.83 -13.41 -45.50
CA GLN A 507 12.82 -12.78 -46.37
C GLN A 507 13.07 -13.63 -47.62
N LEU A 508 13.32 -12.96 -48.74
CA LEU A 508 13.84 -13.58 -49.96
C LEU A 508 15.25 -13.03 -50.21
N GLY A 509 16.25 -13.91 -50.31
CA GLY A 509 17.65 -13.50 -50.50
C GLY A 509 18.22 -12.66 -49.34
N PRO A 510 19.25 -11.82 -49.59
CA PRO A 510 19.96 -11.04 -48.57
C PRO A 510 19.19 -9.75 -48.20
N THR A 511 17.92 -9.88 -47.80
CA THR A 511 17.02 -8.74 -47.52
C THR A 511 16.65 -8.59 -46.05
N CYS A 512 17.39 -9.21 -45.13
CA CYS A 512 17.17 -9.14 -43.68
C CYS A 512 17.10 -7.69 -43.17
N TYR A 513 18.01 -6.83 -43.63
CA TYR A 513 18.09 -5.41 -43.30
C TYR A 513 16.77 -4.66 -43.60
N ALA A 514 16.12 -4.98 -44.72
CA ALA A 514 14.86 -4.35 -45.12
C ALA A 514 13.68 -4.87 -44.30
N ASN A 515 13.65 -6.16 -43.97
CA ASN A 515 12.60 -6.74 -43.12
C ASN A 515 12.66 -6.20 -41.69
N ALA A 516 13.86 -6.19 -41.09
CA ALA A 516 14.05 -5.65 -39.73
C ALA A 516 13.73 -4.15 -39.66
N ALA A 517 14.23 -3.36 -40.61
CA ALA A 517 13.93 -1.93 -40.66
C ALA A 517 12.42 -1.67 -40.89
N ALA A 518 11.78 -2.41 -41.80
CA ALA A 518 10.35 -2.25 -42.06
C ALA A 518 9.50 -2.57 -40.83
N ALA A 519 9.81 -3.65 -40.12
CA ALA A 519 9.10 -4.02 -38.89
C ALA A 519 9.21 -2.93 -37.82
N VAL A 520 10.42 -2.44 -37.53
CA VAL A 520 10.62 -1.42 -36.50
C VAL A 520 10.03 -0.07 -36.90
N ILE A 521 10.16 0.35 -38.16
CA ILE A 521 9.54 1.58 -38.66
C ILE A 521 8.01 1.49 -38.57
N TYR A 522 7.42 0.38 -39.02
CA TYR A 522 5.99 0.13 -38.90
C TYR A 522 5.52 0.27 -37.44
N MET A 523 6.15 -0.46 -36.52
CA MET A 523 5.81 -0.43 -35.10
C MET A 523 6.02 0.96 -34.46
N ALA A 524 7.09 1.67 -34.82
CA ALA A 524 7.36 3.02 -34.31
C ALA A 524 6.32 4.06 -34.78
N LEU A 525 5.84 3.93 -36.03
CA LEU A 525 4.81 4.81 -36.59
C LEU A 525 3.43 4.54 -35.99
N HIS A 526 3.09 3.27 -35.72
CA HIS A 526 1.83 2.89 -35.09
C HIS A 526 1.66 3.39 -33.66
N ARG A 527 2.76 3.83 -33.02
CA ARG A 527 2.73 4.53 -31.72
C ARG A 527 2.27 5.99 -31.82
N ILE A 528 2.19 6.57 -33.01
CA ILE A 528 1.69 7.94 -33.22
C ILE A 528 0.19 7.85 -33.45
N VAL A 529 -0.62 8.59 -32.67
CA VAL A 529 -2.08 8.60 -32.82
C VAL A 529 -2.49 9.63 -33.87
N GLY A 530 -3.39 9.23 -34.79
CA GLY A 530 -3.94 10.13 -35.80
C GLY A 530 -2.92 10.63 -36.81
N ARG A 531 -1.99 9.77 -37.23
CA ARG A 531 -0.88 10.14 -38.13
C ARG A 531 -1.38 10.82 -39.41
N VAL A 532 -0.90 12.03 -39.68
CA VAL A 532 -1.41 12.88 -40.78
C VAL A 532 -1.18 12.23 -42.15
N GLU A 533 -0.05 11.56 -42.32
CA GLU A 533 0.35 10.89 -43.57
C GLU A 533 -0.27 9.49 -43.72
N GLY A 534 -1.06 9.04 -42.74
CA GLY A 534 -1.54 7.67 -42.62
C GLY A 534 -0.43 6.68 -42.22
N TYR A 535 -0.82 5.41 -42.06
CA TYR A 535 0.08 4.33 -41.68
C TYR A 535 0.40 3.48 -42.93
N PRO A 536 1.63 3.55 -43.47
CA PRO A 536 2.03 2.64 -44.54
C PRO A 536 2.10 1.20 -43.99
N THR A 537 1.73 0.22 -44.81
CA THR A 537 1.84 -1.18 -44.39
C THR A 537 3.31 -1.58 -44.26
N ILE A 538 3.59 -2.62 -43.45
CA ILE A 538 4.95 -3.19 -43.37
C ILE A 538 5.49 -3.60 -44.75
N CYS A 539 4.61 -4.08 -45.64
CA CYS A 539 4.94 -4.43 -47.03
C CYS A 539 5.31 -3.20 -47.87
N ASP A 540 4.59 -2.08 -47.71
CA ASP A 540 4.90 -0.83 -48.42
C ASP A 540 6.25 -0.29 -47.97
N ILE A 541 6.50 -0.29 -46.65
CA ILE A 541 7.79 0.16 -46.09
C ILE A 541 8.93 -0.69 -46.64
N ARG A 542 8.78 -2.02 -46.61
CA ARG A 542 9.79 -2.94 -47.13
C ARG A 542 10.04 -2.75 -48.62
N THR A 543 8.99 -2.68 -49.43
CA THR A 543 9.08 -2.46 -50.88
C THR A 543 9.82 -1.16 -51.20
N ARG A 544 9.51 -0.10 -50.45
CA ARG A 544 10.16 1.20 -50.54
C ARG A 544 11.66 1.12 -50.21
N ILE A 545 12.03 0.44 -49.13
CA ILE A 545 13.44 0.23 -48.74
C ILE A 545 14.18 -0.53 -49.84
N LEU A 546 13.62 -1.63 -50.34
CA LEU A 546 14.22 -2.46 -51.38
C LEU A 546 14.35 -1.73 -52.72
N ALA A 547 13.39 -0.87 -53.07
CA ALA A 547 13.48 -0.04 -54.28
C ALA A 547 14.62 0.98 -54.18
N ARG A 548 14.89 1.52 -52.97
CA ARG A 548 15.95 2.52 -52.75
C ARG A 548 17.33 1.89 -52.60
N PHE A 549 17.38 0.71 -51.99
CA PHE A 549 18.61 -0.03 -51.66
C PHE A 549 18.56 -1.46 -52.22
N PRO A 550 18.40 -1.67 -53.54
CA PRO A 550 18.17 -3.00 -54.11
C PRO A 550 19.34 -3.98 -53.89
N SER A 551 20.55 -3.44 -53.77
CA SER A 551 21.76 -4.16 -53.40
C SER A 551 22.43 -3.32 -52.33
N TYR A 552 22.66 -3.89 -51.15
CA TYR A 552 23.30 -3.19 -50.05
C TYR A 552 24.71 -2.77 -50.51
N PRO A 553 25.00 -1.46 -50.71
CA PRO A 553 26.22 -1.07 -51.39
C PRO A 553 27.45 -1.44 -50.54
N PRO A 554 28.53 -1.96 -51.14
CA PRO A 554 29.76 -2.23 -50.41
C PRO A 554 30.26 -0.97 -49.68
N GLY A 555 30.53 -1.07 -48.38
CA GLY A 555 30.99 0.04 -47.54
C GLY A 555 29.90 0.99 -47.01
N PHE A 556 28.63 0.79 -47.37
CA PHE A 556 27.53 1.57 -46.81
C PHE A 556 27.18 1.05 -45.41
N ARG A 557 27.13 1.91 -44.39
CA ARG A 557 26.84 1.44 -43.02
C ARG A 557 25.34 1.42 -42.77
N PHE A 558 24.88 0.47 -41.97
CA PHE A 558 23.45 0.25 -41.77
C PHE A 558 22.78 1.47 -41.11
N LYS A 559 23.51 2.15 -40.23
CA LYS A 559 23.13 3.44 -39.66
C LYS A 559 22.89 4.53 -40.72
N ASP A 560 23.71 4.59 -41.75
CA ASP A 560 23.60 5.59 -42.82
C ASP A 560 22.33 5.32 -43.66
N MET A 561 22.00 4.04 -43.90
CA MET A 561 20.73 3.64 -44.52
C MET A 561 19.54 4.12 -43.69
N LEU A 562 19.54 3.82 -42.39
CA LEU A 562 18.44 4.24 -41.51
C LEU A 562 18.32 5.76 -41.45
N ALA A 563 19.42 6.50 -41.39
CA ALA A 563 19.41 7.96 -41.42
C ALA A 563 18.74 8.51 -42.70
N VAL A 564 19.06 7.95 -43.87
CA VAL A 564 18.41 8.31 -45.15
C VAL A 564 16.90 8.02 -45.11
N LEU A 565 16.47 6.90 -44.50
CA LEU A 565 15.06 6.55 -44.36
C LEU A 565 14.31 7.53 -43.43
N MET A 566 14.96 8.01 -42.37
CA MET A 566 14.37 8.97 -41.41
C MET A 566 14.29 10.38 -42.01
N GLU A 567 15.38 10.87 -42.62
CA GLU A 567 15.49 12.25 -43.12
C GLU A 567 14.74 12.46 -44.45
N GLY A 568 14.56 11.39 -45.23
CA GLY A 568 14.02 11.47 -46.59
C GLY A 568 14.97 12.16 -47.58
N ASP A 569 14.57 12.29 -48.83
CA ASP A 569 15.39 12.95 -49.85
C ASP A 569 15.23 14.47 -49.75
N ARG A 570 16.32 15.20 -49.48
CA ARG A 570 16.32 16.68 -49.47
C ARG A 570 16.37 17.27 -50.89
N ASN A 571 16.50 16.45 -51.93
CA ASN A 571 16.69 16.94 -53.29
C ASN A 571 15.40 17.58 -53.86
N PRO A 572 15.37 18.91 -54.12
CA PRO A 572 14.18 19.59 -54.65
C PRO A 572 13.88 19.27 -56.11
N SER A 573 14.78 18.60 -56.84
CA SER A 573 14.68 18.42 -58.30
C SER A 573 14.04 17.12 -58.77
N THR A 574 13.66 16.20 -57.87
CA THR A 574 12.98 14.94 -58.23
C THR A 574 11.48 15.08 -58.00
N THR A 575 10.69 14.97 -59.08
CA THR A 575 9.23 15.03 -59.10
C THR A 575 8.55 13.89 -58.33
N ASN A 576 9.28 12.83 -57.97
CA ASN A 576 8.87 11.80 -57.02
C ASN A 576 9.49 12.09 -55.64
N ARG A 577 8.89 13.03 -54.90
CA ARG A 577 9.35 13.42 -53.57
C ARG A 577 9.20 12.26 -52.59
N TRP A 578 10.29 11.58 -52.26
CA TRP A 578 10.33 10.60 -51.17
C TRP A 578 10.11 11.33 -49.84
N ILE A 579 8.94 11.13 -49.24
CA ILE A 579 8.66 11.59 -47.88
C ILE A 579 9.32 10.57 -46.94
N GLY A 580 10.39 10.98 -46.26
CA GLY A 580 11.01 10.18 -45.20
C GLY A 580 10.01 9.79 -44.12
N TYR A 581 10.36 8.86 -43.24
CA TYR A 581 9.45 8.42 -42.17
C TYR A 581 9.41 9.42 -41.00
N ARG A 582 9.06 10.68 -41.26
CA ARG A 582 8.82 11.69 -40.22
C ARG A 582 7.77 11.13 -39.22
N PRO A 583 7.94 11.36 -37.91
CA PRO A 583 8.98 12.12 -37.21
C PRO A 583 10.07 11.22 -36.61
N LEU A 584 10.31 10.06 -37.19
CA LEU A 584 11.23 9.10 -36.63
C LEU A 584 12.68 9.62 -36.65
N ARG A 585 13.40 9.29 -35.58
CA ARG A 585 14.81 9.54 -35.33
C ARG A 585 15.48 8.20 -35.05
N ILE A 586 16.80 8.17 -35.24
CA ILE A 586 17.64 7.01 -34.95
C ILE A 586 18.70 7.36 -33.91
N GLN A 587 18.92 6.44 -32.97
CA GLN A 587 20.07 6.45 -32.09
C GLN A 587 20.70 5.06 -32.01
N GLU A 588 22.01 4.99 -32.17
CA GLU A 588 22.77 3.77 -31.84
C GLU A 588 22.94 3.72 -30.32
N VAL A 589 22.58 2.60 -29.71
CA VAL A 589 22.56 2.40 -28.26
C VAL A 589 23.37 1.16 -27.88
N ASP A 590 23.77 1.07 -26.61
CA ASP A 590 24.31 -0.15 -26.03
C ASP A 590 23.19 -1.12 -25.62
N GLU A 591 23.55 -2.26 -25.04
CA GLU A 591 22.57 -3.26 -24.56
C GLU A 591 21.60 -2.65 -23.53
N THR A 592 22.10 -1.85 -22.60
CA THR A 592 21.27 -1.20 -21.57
C THR A 592 20.25 -0.26 -22.22
N GLY A 593 20.68 0.57 -23.17
CA GLY A 593 19.79 1.43 -23.95
C GLY A 593 18.78 0.63 -24.77
N ALA A 594 19.20 -0.48 -25.39
CA ALA A 594 18.31 -1.36 -26.15
C ALA A 594 17.22 -1.99 -25.28
N ARG A 595 17.59 -2.51 -24.11
CA ARG A 595 16.63 -3.05 -23.12
C ARG A 595 15.66 -1.98 -22.64
N ASN A 596 16.16 -0.78 -22.33
CA ASN A 596 15.31 0.35 -21.93
C ASN A 596 14.31 0.77 -23.02
N ALA A 597 14.71 0.71 -24.29
CA ALA A 597 13.83 0.98 -25.41
C ALA A 597 12.72 -0.09 -25.49
N VAL A 598 13.07 -1.38 -25.42
CA VAL A 598 12.10 -2.49 -25.43
C VAL A 598 11.11 -2.40 -24.27
N LEU A 599 11.58 -2.08 -23.06
CA LEU A 599 10.72 -1.87 -21.89
C LEU A 599 9.75 -0.70 -22.05
N ARG A 600 10.07 0.26 -22.92
CA ARG A 600 9.19 1.36 -23.33
C ARG A 600 8.40 1.03 -24.59
N ARG A 601 8.24 -0.26 -24.91
CA ARG A 601 7.56 -0.77 -26.10
C ARG A 601 8.13 -0.16 -27.37
N ARG A 602 9.46 -0.07 -27.45
CA ARG A 602 10.18 0.35 -28.65
C ARG A 602 11.07 -0.80 -29.10
N PRO A 603 10.63 -1.60 -30.09
CA PRO A 603 11.47 -2.63 -30.68
C PRO A 603 12.75 -2.00 -31.25
N VAL A 604 13.87 -2.69 -31.08
CA VAL A 604 15.20 -2.17 -31.42
C VAL A 604 15.77 -3.01 -32.56
N ILE A 605 16.30 -2.37 -33.60
CA ILE A 605 16.98 -3.13 -34.66
C ILE A 605 18.35 -3.54 -34.12
N ALA A 606 18.72 -4.81 -34.30
CA ALA A 606 20.06 -5.27 -34.01
C ALA A 606 20.74 -5.86 -35.24
N THR A 607 22.03 -5.60 -35.38
CA THR A 607 22.86 -6.15 -36.47
C THR A 607 24.07 -6.88 -35.91
N PHE A 608 24.41 -8.03 -36.48
CA PHE A 608 25.56 -8.84 -36.07
C PHE A 608 26.21 -9.56 -37.26
N PHE A 609 27.45 -10.00 -37.06
CA PHE A 609 28.25 -10.70 -38.07
C PHE A 609 28.85 -11.95 -37.44
N LEU A 610 28.80 -13.07 -38.16
CA LEU A 610 29.40 -14.33 -37.73
C LEU A 610 30.44 -14.80 -38.74
N SER A 611 31.34 -15.68 -38.31
CA SER A 611 32.17 -16.46 -39.24
C SER A 611 31.30 -17.44 -40.04
N GLU A 612 31.84 -17.97 -41.15
CA GLU A 612 31.10 -18.94 -41.98
C GLU A 612 30.62 -20.16 -41.16
N ASN A 613 31.48 -20.68 -40.28
CA ASN A 613 31.11 -21.78 -39.39
C ASN A 613 30.14 -21.35 -38.30
N GLY A 614 30.28 -20.13 -37.78
CA GLY A 614 29.31 -19.53 -36.85
C GLY A 614 27.92 -19.43 -37.47
N TRP A 615 27.81 -19.05 -38.75
CA TRP A 615 26.55 -19.03 -39.48
C TRP A 615 25.91 -20.41 -39.63
N LYS A 616 26.71 -21.43 -40.01
CA LYS A 616 26.25 -22.81 -40.11
C LYS A 616 25.73 -23.34 -38.77
N PHE A 617 26.45 -23.05 -37.69
CA PHE A 617 26.04 -23.43 -36.34
C PHE A 617 24.77 -22.69 -35.91
N PHE A 618 24.74 -21.36 -35.98
CA PHE A 618 23.60 -20.54 -35.57
C PHE A 618 22.32 -20.94 -36.31
N GLY A 619 22.40 -21.09 -37.64
CA GLY A 619 21.26 -21.48 -38.46
C GLY A 619 20.74 -22.88 -38.12
N SER A 620 21.64 -23.85 -37.87
CA SER A 620 21.25 -25.22 -37.54
C SER A 620 20.79 -25.41 -36.09
N TYR A 621 21.30 -24.60 -35.15
CA TYR A 621 20.96 -24.68 -33.72
C TYR A 621 19.45 -24.50 -33.50
N PHE A 622 18.86 -23.45 -34.08
CA PHE A 622 17.44 -23.13 -33.95
C PHE A 622 16.52 -23.81 -34.98
N ASN A 623 17.08 -24.57 -35.93
CA ASN A 623 16.29 -25.46 -36.79
C ASN A 623 15.87 -26.75 -36.06
N LYS A 624 16.48 -27.05 -34.92
CA LYS A 624 16.17 -28.22 -34.10
C LYS A 624 15.01 -27.91 -33.14
N PRO A 625 13.87 -28.63 -33.20
CA PRO A 625 12.70 -28.36 -32.37
C PRO A 625 13.00 -28.27 -30.86
N GLU A 626 13.92 -29.09 -30.35
CA GLU A 626 14.33 -29.11 -28.95
C GLU A 626 15.06 -27.84 -28.49
N ASN A 627 15.54 -27.02 -29.44
CA ASN A 627 16.28 -25.79 -29.18
C ASN A 627 15.46 -24.52 -29.45
N HIS A 628 14.25 -24.62 -30.01
CA HIS A 628 13.43 -23.46 -30.38
C HIS A 628 13.27 -22.46 -29.22
N LYS A 629 13.08 -22.96 -28.00
CA LYS A 629 12.88 -22.14 -26.79
C LYS A 629 14.14 -21.96 -25.93
N LYS A 630 15.28 -22.54 -26.33
CA LYS A 630 16.52 -22.46 -25.56
C LYS A 630 17.20 -21.11 -25.75
N ILE A 631 18.00 -20.74 -24.75
CA ILE A 631 18.88 -19.58 -24.81
C ILE A 631 20.21 -20.04 -25.39
N LEU A 632 20.63 -19.42 -26.49
CA LEU A 632 21.98 -19.62 -27.04
C LEU A 632 22.97 -18.81 -26.19
N GLY A 633 23.86 -19.51 -25.48
CA GLY A 633 24.88 -18.91 -24.63
C GLY A 633 26.29 -18.90 -25.24
N HIS A 634 27.24 -18.30 -24.52
CA HIS A 634 28.65 -18.19 -24.91
C HIS A 634 29.29 -19.54 -25.18
N GLU A 635 29.00 -20.53 -24.35
CA GLU A 635 29.52 -21.89 -24.43
C GLU A 635 29.23 -22.56 -25.78
N HIS A 636 28.17 -22.14 -26.47
CA HIS A 636 27.81 -22.66 -27.78
C HIS A 636 28.56 -21.98 -28.92
N MET A 637 28.85 -20.67 -28.79
CA MET A 637 29.39 -19.86 -29.90
C MET A 637 30.89 -19.60 -29.81
N ASN A 638 31.52 -19.83 -28.65
CA ASN A 638 32.89 -19.42 -28.34
C ASN A 638 33.94 -19.81 -29.40
N GLU A 639 33.86 -21.03 -29.92
CA GLU A 639 34.82 -21.55 -30.92
C GLU A 639 34.74 -20.84 -32.28
N TYR A 640 33.62 -20.18 -32.58
CA TYR A 640 33.40 -19.50 -33.86
C TYR A 640 33.77 -18.01 -33.81
N ARG A 641 33.90 -17.44 -32.61
CA ARG A 641 34.12 -15.98 -32.39
C ARG A 641 35.53 -15.52 -32.72
N SER A 642 36.51 -16.42 -32.68
CA SER A 642 37.91 -16.13 -33.03
C SER A 642 38.21 -16.28 -34.53
N GLN A 643 37.25 -16.79 -35.30
CA GLN A 643 37.41 -17.01 -36.73
C GLN A 643 37.13 -15.71 -37.50
N LEU A 644 37.72 -15.54 -38.68
CA LEU A 644 37.47 -14.37 -39.51
C LEU A 644 35.96 -14.25 -39.80
N PRO A 645 35.37 -13.05 -39.59
CA PRO A 645 33.96 -12.82 -39.87
C PRO A 645 33.72 -12.99 -41.38
N PHE A 646 32.57 -13.57 -41.71
CA PHE A 646 32.11 -13.64 -43.08
C PHE A 646 31.68 -12.25 -43.55
N GLU A 647 31.77 -11.96 -44.85
CA GLU A 647 31.46 -10.64 -45.39
C GLU A 647 29.97 -10.26 -45.23
N GLU A 648 29.10 -11.26 -45.00
CA GLU A 648 27.66 -11.06 -44.81
C GLU A 648 27.27 -10.94 -43.32
N GLY A 649 26.61 -9.83 -43.00
CA GLY A 649 25.96 -9.60 -41.71
C GLY A 649 24.46 -9.88 -41.77
N HIS A 650 23.81 -9.84 -40.61
CA HIS A 650 22.36 -10.04 -40.49
C HIS A 650 21.71 -8.97 -39.61
N ALA A 651 20.45 -8.66 -39.91
CA ALA A 651 19.65 -7.71 -39.15
C ALA A 651 18.39 -8.40 -38.61
N VAL A 652 18.13 -8.19 -37.32
CA VAL A 652 17.02 -8.77 -36.56
C VAL A 652 16.38 -7.70 -35.68
N VAL A 653 15.24 -8.00 -35.06
CA VAL A 653 14.54 -7.04 -34.20
C VAL A 653 14.51 -7.55 -32.76
N LEU A 654 15.10 -6.82 -31.82
CA LEU A 654 14.96 -7.08 -30.40
C LEU A 654 13.54 -6.70 -29.95
N VAL A 655 12.79 -7.67 -29.45
CA VAL A 655 11.37 -7.51 -29.09
C VAL A 655 11.07 -7.77 -27.62
N ARG A 656 11.90 -8.57 -26.92
CA ARG A 656 11.75 -8.84 -25.47
C ARG A 656 13.11 -8.98 -24.80
N CYS A 657 13.16 -8.74 -23.50
CA CYS A 657 14.35 -8.97 -22.68
C CYS A 657 13.96 -9.54 -21.31
N SER A 658 14.85 -10.35 -20.74
CA SER A 658 14.83 -10.85 -19.37
C SER A 658 16.25 -10.75 -18.79
N PRO A 659 16.45 -10.92 -17.47
CA PRO A 659 17.77 -10.72 -16.85
C PRO A 659 18.89 -11.52 -17.53
N ASP A 660 18.56 -12.74 -17.95
CA ASP A 660 19.50 -13.68 -18.53
C ASP A 660 19.29 -13.91 -20.05
N SER A 661 18.45 -13.12 -20.72
CA SER A 661 18.29 -13.26 -22.17
C SER A 661 17.76 -12.04 -22.92
N LEU A 662 18.12 -11.97 -24.20
CA LEU A 662 17.58 -11.08 -25.20
C LEU A 662 16.81 -11.90 -26.24
N THR A 663 15.59 -11.50 -26.58
CA THR A 663 14.72 -12.22 -27.54
C THR A 663 14.53 -11.40 -28.81
N PHE A 664 14.84 -12.03 -29.93
CA PHE A 664 14.85 -11.40 -31.25
C PHE A 664 13.84 -12.04 -32.19
N LEU A 665 13.17 -11.20 -32.96
CA LEU A 665 12.38 -11.57 -34.12
C LEU A 665 13.27 -11.65 -35.35
N ASN A 666 13.25 -12.80 -36.00
CA ASN A 666 13.98 -13.09 -37.23
C ASN A 666 13.03 -13.12 -38.44
N SER A 667 13.59 -12.96 -39.64
CA SER A 667 12.87 -12.94 -40.91
C SER A 667 12.95 -14.27 -41.69
N TRP A 668 13.15 -15.39 -40.98
CA TRP A 668 13.34 -16.73 -41.56
C TRP A 668 12.11 -17.65 -41.43
N LYS A 669 10.90 -17.06 -41.38
CA LYS A 669 9.60 -17.74 -41.23
C LYS A 669 9.33 -18.30 -39.82
N GLN A 670 8.07 -18.68 -39.64
CA GLN A 670 7.54 -19.27 -38.41
C GLN A 670 8.14 -20.64 -38.02
N PRO A 671 8.45 -21.58 -38.93
CA PRO A 671 8.99 -22.89 -38.51
C PRO A 671 10.39 -22.84 -37.89
N TRP A 672 11.14 -21.75 -38.13
CA TRP A 672 12.48 -21.58 -37.60
C TRP A 672 12.43 -20.99 -36.18
N GLY A 673 13.16 -21.57 -35.22
CA GLY A 673 13.15 -21.13 -33.83
C GLY A 673 11.77 -21.23 -33.16
N ASP A 674 11.52 -20.43 -32.13
CA ASP A 674 10.21 -20.35 -31.48
C ASP A 674 9.29 -19.43 -32.28
N LYS A 675 8.69 -19.96 -33.36
CA LYS A 675 7.78 -19.19 -34.24
C LYS A 675 8.45 -17.98 -34.89
N GLY A 676 9.69 -18.13 -35.36
CA GLY A 676 10.50 -17.05 -35.92
C GLY A 676 11.27 -16.22 -34.87
N LEU A 677 11.15 -16.57 -33.58
CA LEU A 677 11.92 -15.95 -32.50
C LEU A 677 13.13 -16.79 -32.12
N PHE A 678 14.17 -16.13 -31.61
CA PHE A 678 15.31 -16.78 -30.96
C PHE A 678 15.79 -15.98 -29.75
N ARG A 679 16.55 -16.65 -28.87
CA ARG A 679 17.04 -16.07 -27.61
C ARG A 679 18.54 -16.25 -27.47
N ILE A 680 19.23 -15.22 -27.02
CA ILE A 680 20.66 -15.27 -26.66
C ILE A 680 20.84 -14.80 -25.21
N SER A 681 21.91 -15.20 -24.54
CA SER A 681 22.17 -14.76 -23.15
C SER A 681 22.49 -13.26 -23.08
N ASP A 682 23.35 -12.81 -23.99
CA ASP A 682 23.87 -11.44 -24.06
C ASP A 682 24.42 -11.17 -25.47
N PRO A 683 24.71 -9.90 -25.82
CA PRO A 683 25.15 -9.53 -27.17
C PRO A 683 26.43 -10.26 -27.60
N ALA A 684 27.36 -10.50 -26.67
CA ALA A 684 28.67 -11.04 -26.99
C ALA A 684 28.61 -12.49 -27.53
N VAL A 685 27.49 -13.20 -27.36
CA VAL A 685 27.22 -14.50 -28.00
C VAL A 685 27.32 -14.42 -29.52
N LEU A 686 26.88 -13.31 -30.11
CA LEU A 686 26.86 -13.08 -31.56
C LEU A 686 27.93 -12.09 -32.01
N GLU A 687 28.97 -11.87 -31.20
CA GLU A 687 30.08 -10.98 -31.51
C GLU A 687 31.34 -11.74 -31.92
N ASN A 688 32.04 -11.20 -32.91
CA ASN A 688 33.41 -11.59 -33.20
C ASN A 688 34.37 -10.97 -32.17
N ASN A 689 35.54 -11.58 -31.98
CA ASN A 689 36.60 -11.01 -31.14
C ASN A 689 37.21 -9.72 -31.72
N ASP A 690 37.04 -9.46 -33.03
CA ASP A 690 37.35 -8.17 -33.63
C ASP A 690 36.28 -7.12 -33.24
N PRO A 691 36.66 -6.03 -32.54
CA PRO A 691 35.73 -4.97 -32.12
C PRO A 691 34.94 -4.31 -33.25
N SER A 692 35.43 -4.40 -34.49
CA SER A 692 34.78 -3.85 -35.68
C SER A 692 33.46 -4.55 -36.01
N TYR A 693 33.31 -5.80 -35.57
CA TYR A 693 32.19 -6.71 -35.86
C TYR A 693 31.31 -7.00 -34.63
N ARG A 694 31.32 -6.09 -33.65
CA ARG A 694 30.41 -6.15 -32.50
C ARG A 694 28.95 -6.06 -32.92
N MET A 695 28.06 -6.59 -32.07
CA MET A 695 26.63 -6.44 -32.24
C MET A 695 26.26 -4.97 -32.01
N ARG A 696 25.37 -4.44 -32.84
CA ARG A 696 24.94 -3.04 -32.74
C ARG A 696 23.44 -2.95 -32.60
N PHE A 697 22.98 -2.00 -31.80
CA PHE A 697 21.56 -1.75 -31.53
C PHE A 697 21.18 -0.36 -32.00
N TYR A 698 20.02 -0.24 -32.65
CA TYR A 698 19.49 1.01 -33.16
C TYR A 698 18.06 1.23 -32.65
N ASP A 699 17.90 2.17 -31.72
CA ASP A 699 16.59 2.63 -31.24
C ASP A 699 15.99 3.60 -32.26
N ILE A 700 14.77 3.32 -32.68
CA ILE A 700 13.98 4.15 -33.59
C ILE A 700 12.83 4.75 -32.79
N PHE A 701 12.84 6.09 -32.64
CA PHE A 701 11.94 6.80 -31.75
C PHE A 701 11.51 8.14 -32.36
N TRP A 702 10.59 8.84 -31.70
CA TRP A 702 10.19 10.20 -32.05
C TRP A 702 10.03 11.00 -30.76
N LEU A 703 10.15 12.33 -30.85
CA LEU A 703 9.89 13.24 -29.74
C LEU A 703 8.54 13.92 -29.92
N LYS A 704 7.87 14.24 -28.82
CA LYS A 704 6.56 14.93 -28.85
C LYS A 704 6.61 16.27 -29.59
N GLU A 705 7.75 16.95 -29.53
CA GLU A 705 8.01 18.20 -30.25
C GLU A 705 8.00 18.04 -31.78
N ASP A 706 8.35 16.86 -32.29
CA ASP A 706 8.43 16.59 -33.74
C ASP A 706 7.07 16.25 -34.38
N LEU A 707 6.09 15.87 -33.55
CA LEU A 707 4.72 15.58 -33.98
C LEU A 707 4.03 16.81 -34.56
N ALA A 708 3.18 16.61 -35.57
CA ALA A 708 2.32 17.66 -36.08
C ALA A 708 1.28 18.08 -35.02
N ASP A 709 0.79 19.32 -35.11
CA ASP A 709 -0.27 19.80 -34.20
C ASP A 709 -1.53 18.93 -34.26
N ALA A 710 -1.89 18.46 -35.45
CA ALA A 710 -3.00 17.53 -35.64
C ALA A 710 -2.79 16.18 -34.95
N GLU A 711 -1.56 15.63 -34.95
CA GLU A 711 -1.23 14.37 -34.26
C GLU A 711 -1.25 14.54 -32.74
N ARG A 712 -0.73 15.68 -32.25
CA ARG A 712 -0.83 16.03 -30.82
C ARG A 712 -2.28 16.18 -30.38
N ALA A 713 -3.10 16.88 -31.18
CA ALA A 713 -4.51 17.04 -30.91
C ALA A 713 -5.27 15.70 -31.00
N ALA A 714 -4.94 14.83 -31.96
CA ALA A 714 -5.55 13.51 -32.08
C ALA A 714 -5.20 12.60 -30.90
N TYR A 715 -3.95 12.62 -30.45
CA TYR A 715 -3.54 11.94 -29.22
C TYR A 715 -4.34 12.45 -28.02
N ASP A 716 -4.46 13.76 -27.88
CA ASP A 716 -5.18 14.38 -26.77
C ASP A 716 -6.67 14.01 -26.79
N ALA A 717 -7.32 14.10 -27.96
CA ALA A 717 -8.70 13.70 -28.15
C ALA A 717 -8.93 12.20 -27.86
N LYS A 718 -7.99 11.34 -28.27
CA LYS A 718 -8.11 9.90 -28.01
C LYS A 718 -7.98 9.57 -26.52
N VAL A 719 -7.08 10.26 -25.81
CA VAL A 719 -6.98 10.15 -24.35
C VAL A 719 -8.29 10.58 -23.69
N GLU A 720 -8.88 11.70 -24.12
CA GLU A 720 -10.18 12.18 -23.60
C GLU A 720 -11.35 11.23 -23.91
N GLU A 721 -11.42 10.67 -25.12
CA GLU A 721 -12.42 9.66 -25.51
C GLU A 721 -12.33 8.42 -24.61
N LEU A 722 -11.13 7.85 -24.47
CA LEU A 722 -10.89 6.66 -23.65
C LEU A 722 -11.19 6.92 -22.18
N LEU A 723 -10.90 8.14 -21.71
CA LEU A 723 -11.26 8.60 -20.39
C LEU A 723 -12.77 8.61 -20.17
N SER A 724 -13.50 9.19 -21.13
CA SER A 724 -14.95 9.33 -21.08
C SER A 724 -15.62 7.97 -21.04
N ASN A 725 -15.24 7.05 -21.94
CA ASN A 725 -15.77 5.69 -21.97
C ASN A 725 -15.57 4.99 -20.62
N HIS A 726 -14.41 5.16 -20.00
CA HIS A 726 -14.13 4.50 -18.73
C HIS A 726 -14.84 5.16 -17.54
N LEU A 727 -15.06 6.48 -17.58
CA LEU A 727 -15.91 7.15 -16.60
C LEU A 727 -17.38 6.69 -16.70
N GLU A 728 -17.85 6.33 -17.89
CA GLU A 728 -19.16 5.71 -18.12
C GLU A 728 -19.23 4.28 -17.58
N GLU A 729 -18.20 3.47 -17.80
CA GLU A 729 -18.09 2.10 -17.27
C GLU A 729 -17.99 2.07 -15.73
N HIS A 730 -17.39 3.10 -15.14
CA HIS A 730 -17.12 3.19 -13.71
C HIS A 730 -17.64 4.51 -13.11
N PRO A 731 -18.97 4.70 -13.04
CA PRO A 731 -19.59 5.97 -12.65
C PRO A 731 -19.22 6.42 -11.23
N GLY A 732 -18.80 5.50 -10.36
CA GLY A 732 -18.32 5.79 -9.01
C GLY A 732 -17.09 6.70 -8.96
N ILE A 733 -16.32 6.83 -10.04
CA ILE A 733 -15.16 7.75 -10.12
C ILE A 733 -15.61 9.21 -10.10
N THR A 734 -16.75 9.50 -10.72
CA THR A 734 -17.27 10.87 -10.82
C THR A 734 -17.71 11.43 -9.46
N LEU A 735 -18.03 10.53 -8.51
CA LEU A 735 -18.43 10.84 -7.14
C LEU A 735 -17.26 11.22 -6.22
N ILE A 736 -16.02 11.01 -6.68
CA ILE A 736 -14.81 11.26 -5.89
C ILE A 736 -14.60 12.77 -5.69
N GLU A 737 -14.29 13.21 -4.46
CA GLU A 737 -14.09 14.61 -4.14
C GLU A 737 -12.64 15.07 -4.34
N ALA A 738 -12.39 15.92 -5.34
CA ALA A 738 -11.11 16.57 -5.56
C ALA A 738 -10.99 17.90 -4.80
N ARG A 739 -9.82 18.13 -4.20
CA ARG A 739 -9.47 19.43 -3.61
C ARG A 739 -8.84 20.34 -4.66
N CYS A 740 -9.40 21.53 -4.85
CA CYS A 740 -8.81 22.51 -5.76
C CYS A 740 -7.47 23.04 -5.19
N PRO A 741 -6.37 23.09 -5.96
CA PRO A 741 -5.10 23.59 -5.46
C PRO A 741 -5.06 25.11 -5.28
N VAL A 742 -5.97 25.84 -5.94
CA VAL A 742 -6.01 27.30 -5.87
C VAL A 742 -6.81 27.78 -4.66
N CYS A 743 -8.02 27.25 -4.46
CA CYS A 743 -8.89 27.68 -3.36
C CYS A 743 -9.00 26.69 -2.21
N LEU A 744 -8.35 25.53 -2.32
CA LEU A 744 -8.31 24.47 -1.31
C LEU A 744 -9.68 23.88 -0.94
N GLN A 745 -10.75 24.22 -1.65
CA GLN A 745 -12.09 23.68 -1.45
C GLN A 745 -12.25 22.34 -2.18
N LYS A 746 -13.02 21.43 -1.56
CA LYS A 746 -13.37 20.13 -2.16
C LYS A 746 -14.60 20.25 -3.05
N ALA A 747 -14.63 19.46 -4.12
CA ALA A 747 -15.81 19.24 -4.93
C ALA A 747 -15.71 17.88 -5.63
N SER A 748 -16.83 17.24 -5.94
CA SER A 748 -16.83 16.04 -6.77
C SER A 748 -16.16 16.32 -8.12
N ILE A 749 -15.39 15.36 -8.64
CA ILE A 749 -14.71 15.42 -9.95
C ILE A 749 -15.71 15.78 -11.06
N ALA A 750 -16.94 15.26 -10.99
CA ALA A 750 -18.02 15.58 -11.93
C ALA A 750 -18.34 17.08 -12.04
N LYS A 751 -18.04 17.86 -10.99
CA LYS A 751 -18.33 19.31 -10.94
C LYS A 751 -17.19 20.16 -11.50
N PHE A 752 -16.00 19.59 -11.70
CA PHE A 752 -14.92 20.30 -12.37
C PHE A 752 -15.20 20.36 -13.87
N ALA A 753 -15.06 21.55 -14.45
CA ALA A 753 -15.17 21.74 -15.91
C ALA A 753 -13.77 21.78 -16.54
N GLY A 754 -13.68 21.79 -17.87
CA GLY A 754 -12.41 21.79 -18.59
C GLY A 754 -11.94 20.36 -18.92
N SER A 755 -10.63 20.13 -18.94
CA SER A 755 -10.04 18.82 -19.25
C SER A 755 -9.06 18.36 -18.17
N ILE A 756 -8.58 17.12 -18.27
CA ILE A 756 -7.55 16.56 -17.36
C ILE A 756 -6.23 17.36 -17.39
N ARG A 757 -6.04 18.23 -18.39
CA ARG A 757 -4.85 19.08 -18.53
C ARG A 757 -5.07 20.52 -18.08
N GLU A 758 -6.31 20.97 -18.05
CA GLU A 758 -6.70 22.29 -17.59
C GLU A 758 -8.10 22.19 -16.96
N ALA A 759 -8.12 21.92 -15.66
CA ALA A 759 -9.35 21.81 -14.90
C ALA A 759 -9.78 23.19 -14.40
N ILE A 760 -11.09 23.40 -14.35
CA ILE A 760 -11.74 24.61 -13.88
C ILE A 760 -12.48 24.26 -12.60
N CYS A 761 -12.07 24.88 -11.49
CA CYS A 761 -12.71 24.64 -10.21
C CYS A 761 -14.17 25.13 -10.21
N PRO A 762 -15.15 24.34 -9.74
CA PRO A 762 -16.53 24.80 -9.65
C PRO A 762 -16.70 25.97 -8.68
N ASN A 763 -15.85 26.03 -7.65
CA ASN A 763 -15.97 26.98 -6.54
C ASN A 763 -15.29 28.33 -6.86
N CYS A 764 -14.00 28.33 -7.23
CA CYS A 764 -13.26 29.57 -7.49
C CYS A 764 -13.14 29.94 -8.97
N LYS A 765 -13.62 29.10 -9.89
CA LYS A 765 -13.51 29.26 -11.35
C LYS A 765 -12.08 29.40 -11.88
N ALA A 766 -11.07 29.24 -11.04
CA ALA A 766 -9.68 29.28 -11.46
C ALA A 766 -9.36 28.05 -12.32
N LYS A 767 -8.62 28.31 -13.40
CA LYS A 767 -8.00 27.29 -14.23
C LYS A 767 -6.73 26.82 -13.55
N PHE A 768 -6.53 25.51 -13.49
CA PHE A 768 -5.28 24.93 -13.01
C PHE A 768 -4.97 23.67 -13.81
N LYS A 769 -3.68 23.38 -13.95
CA LYS A 769 -3.24 22.12 -14.50
C LYS A 769 -3.34 21.05 -13.41
N PRO A 770 -4.18 20.01 -13.56
CA PRO A 770 -4.17 18.88 -12.64
C PRO A 770 -2.76 18.28 -12.64
N SER A 771 -2.10 18.30 -11.50
CA SER A 771 -0.88 17.53 -11.30
C SER A 771 -1.30 16.12 -10.92
N SER A 772 -0.37 15.17 -11.03
CA SER A 772 -0.55 13.86 -10.41
C SER A 772 -1.01 13.99 -8.95
N ASP A 773 -0.50 14.99 -8.22
CA ASP A 773 -0.86 15.26 -6.83
C ASP A 773 -2.28 15.81 -6.65
N HIS A 774 -2.81 16.57 -7.62
CA HIS A 774 -4.20 17.06 -7.58
C HIS A 774 -5.21 15.93 -7.82
N ILE A 775 -4.91 15.00 -8.74
CA ILE A 775 -5.72 13.80 -8.96
C ILE A 775 -5.56 12.82 -7.78
N ARG A 776 -4.34 12.71 -7.21
CA ARG A 776 -4.07 11.91 -6.00
C ARG A 776 -4.76 12.41 -4.74
N GLN A 777 -5.03 13.70 -4.58
CA GLN A 777 -5.79 14.20 -3.41
C GLN A 777 -7.29 13.95 -3.54
N ALA A 778 -7.77 13.75 -4.77
CA ALA A 778 -9.16 13.43 -5.03
C ALA A 778 -9.47 11.97 -4.68
N LEU A 779 -8.62 11.06 -5.17
CA LEU A 779 -8.67 9.61 -4.94
C LEU A 779 -8.29 9.22 -3.50
#